data_AF-V3ZSC1-F1
#
_entry.id   AF-V3ZSC1-F1
#
_cell.length_a   1.000
_cell.length_b   1.000
_cell.length_c   1.000
_cell.angle_alpha   90.00
_cell.angle_beta   90.00
_cell.angle_gamma   90.00
#
_symmetry.space_group_name_H-M   'P 1'
#
loop_
_entity.id
_entity.type
_entity.pdbx_description
1 polymer ?
#
loop_
_entity_poly.entity_id
_entity_poly.type
_entity_poly.pdbx_seq_one_letter_code
_entity_poly.pdbx_strand_id
1 'polypeptide(L)'
;MSTKLDSLKLPVPWKKCLYCKDIQTSVFKSPREFCQHLRDFHCTKEGGSYVCRYGMNNVCQSLPVDGVSDKDYEDHVAKDHVYSGTGGARNKVVARISPCVDSASSVNTEPCIVQDQFKWTIYNASVNLPAVLNNPRLAKRETDFFTKTWGSDFDHAEIYPSPYIPEITPDDFDHYLQKTSVRHRKHMRNLKRLAQEEEKDTYPSHNIKELEKNREELNQVPKLFMLPNFSLENLDTFSAVFPWLIDSNSDNNTTRQSSKLLQEKLSHYLDIVEVQIAKQISVKSDAFFHAMTSHDELQEQLLHTCQAIKKLRDKTHTVDENLAKGQLKLIKLCRSRANYIHLYNKLKSMSAIHQTQQIIQTLLGTNEFVGALDLISTTQDILNQHLAGIHSFRHLGSQLSELEKLIDKMLQADFCKYISEELNRPVTDLQRLAEEEKLVSIVFGMLKQNNFSFIDTFKDETFTSIKAIVKQTVVEHVCVLDDGDSDGIVRGLGDQMRLLDYPQWTDLLKDLFSNLLVILERAKAFSGVVSDVIGISAGRTKSPSPTISPIHKPNLQEPTHINVPVDSDVDMNLLSDSDYMKSIGNLNDMLCSVSSDSDVDMNLLSDSDYMKSIGNLNDMLCFVCDYAHDRCVRVFSARAKDGFLEKLSLSEFVALSRLVEDFVTDCENICGRKSISLRAILQTQSNRFICKFHEERKSKLSLILDNERWKQADVPVEFQDLVDHISQSGCLTIPERRNDSDRKPQEYLLVDSEKFAVVGTVLMLVKMIVEYCQCLDDIPNTAPDLLTRLIELIKNFNSRTCQLVIGAGALTMVGLKTITTKNLALASRCLQLIVHYIPKVKNHFQEKLPQKNQNMLKYFEQVVNDYENHIEEINNKFVSIMEKELENRLFKYEVKAPMPSNCFRTICKNNTKLHEALIDILPVSQVKLIFKRINEVFKRILEQQLYKLGVSNDGGPQHGLVMSDLVFYSGSFKTLKGLEYIVVDTNDIWRKR
;
A
#
# COMPACT_ATOMS: atom_id res chain seq x y z
N MET A 1 6.24 -46.41 -35.77
CA MET A 1 5.38 -46.40 -36.97
C MET A 1 3.93 -46.37 -36.52
N SER A 2 3.13 -45.50 -37.16
CA SER A 2 1.67 -45.28 -37.05
C SER A 2 0.84 -46.52 -36.68
N THR A 3 -0.26 -46.42 -35.93
CA THR A 3 -1.53 -45.83 -36.41
C THR A 3 -2.52 -45.38 -35.32
N LYS A 4 -3.32 -44.38 -35.72
CA LYS A 4 -4.51 -43.74 -35.11
C LYS A 4 -5.62 -44.76 -34.73
N LEU A 5 -6.24 -44.63 -33.54
CA LEU A 5 -7.49 -43.88 -33.23
C LEU A 5 -8.74 -44.48 -33.87
N ASP A 6 -9.62 -45.05 -33.03
CA ASP A 6 -11.06 -44.90 -33.19
C ASP A 6 -11.77 -44.80 -31.83
N SER A 7 -12.57 -43.75 -31.72
CA SER A 7 -13.25 -43.25 -30.53
C SER A 7 -14.60 -43.91 -30.32
N LEU A 8 -14.77 -44.67 -29.22
CA LEU A 8 -16.10 -45.08 -28.71
C LEU A 8 -16.69 -43.94 -27.88
N LYS A 9 -17.64 -43.19 -28.46
CA LYS A 9 -18.47 -42.19 -27.76
C LYS A 9 -19.29 -42.87 -26.66
N LEU A 10 -19.10 -42.44 -25.41
CA LEU A 10 -19.98 -42.73 -24.28
C LEU A 10 -21.43 -42.27 -24.59
N PRO A 11 -22.47 -43.03 -24.21
CA PRO A 11 -23.85 -42.63 -24.43
C PRO A 11 -24.21 -41.39 -23.59
N VAL A 12 -24.92 -40.44 -24.20
CA VAL A 12 -25.33 -39.19 -23.55
C VAL A 12 -26.39 -39.51 -22.47
N PRO A 13 -26.20 -39.09 -21.19
CA PRO A 13 -26.94 -39.62 -20.04
C PRO A 13 -28.46 -39.37 -20.05
N TRP A 14 -28.93 -38.28 -20.66
CA TRP A 14 -30.36 -37.90 -20.67
C TRP A 14 -31.24 -38.70 -21.66
N LYS A 15 -30.67 -39.56 -22.50
CA LYS A 15 -31.45 -40.25 -23.56
C LYS A 15 -32.37 -41.37 -23.06
N LYS A 16 -32.14 -41.90 -21.84
CA LYS A 16 -32.97 -42.95 -21.22
C LYS A 16 -32.99 -42.79 -19.70
N CYS A 17 -34.08 -43.20 -19.05
CA CYS A 17 -34.19 -43.24 -17.60
C CYS A 17 -33.64 -44.57 -17.06
N LEU A 18 -32.75 -44.51 -16.06
CA LEU A 18 -32.10 -45.68 -15.46
C LEU A 18 -32.99 -46.45 -14.47
N TYR A 19 -34.04 -45.83 -13.92
CA TYR A 19 -34.81 -46.37 -12.78
C TYR A 19 -36.27 -46.73 -13.09
N CYS A 20 -36.88 -46.20 -14.16
CA CYS A 20 -38.22 -46.62 -14.61
C CYS A 20 -38.12 -47.84 -15.53
N LYS A 21 -38.79 -48.96 -15.17
CA LYS A 21 -38.78 -50.18 -16.00
C LYS A 21 -39.67 -50.08 -17.25
N ASP A 22 -40.73 -49.29 -17.22
CA ASP A 22 -41.72 -49.22 -18.31
C ASP A 22 -41.33 -48.28 -19.47
N ILE A 23 -40.23 -47.52 -19.34
CA ILE A 23 -39.76 -46.52 -20.33
C ILE A 23 -38.42 -46.94 -20.96
N GLN A 24 -37.90 -48.13 -20.65
CA GLN A 24 -36.60 -48.60 -21.15
C GLN A 24 -36.53 -48.80 -22.69
N THR A 25 -37.68 -48.77 -23.38
CA THR A 25 -37.80 -48.89 -24.84
C THR A 25 -38.04 -47.57 -25.58
N SER A 26 -38.35 -46.45 -24.91
CA SER A 26 -38.47 -45.13 -25.56
C SER A 26 -37.23 -44.26 -25.30
N VAL A 27 -36.71 -43.63 -26.36
CA VAL A 27 -35.55 -42.72 -26.29
C VAL A 27 -36.08 -41.29 -26.24
N PHE A 28 -35.68 -40.51 -25.24
CA PHE A 28 -36.05 -39.10 -25.14
C PHE A 28 -35.43 -38.32 -26.32
N LYS A 29 -36.23 -37.50 -27.02
CA LYS A 29 -35.79 -36.76 -28.21
C LYS A 29 -35.09 -35.46 -27.86
N SER A 30 -35.38 -34.88 -26.70
CA SER A 30 -34.70 -33.68 -26.20
C SER A 30 -34.38 -33.76 -24.70
N PRO A 31 -33.35 -33.02 -24.23
CA PRO A 31 -33.07 -32.90 -22.80
C PRO A 31 -34.23 -32.36 -21.96
N ARG A 32 -35.08 -31.50 -22.56
CA ARG A 32 -36.27 -30.96 -21.90
C ARG A 32 -37.32 -32.03 -21.62
N GLU A 33 -37.49 -33.00 -22.53
CA GLU A 33 -38.37 -34.15 -22.30
C GLU A 33 -37.88 -35.02 -21.14
N PHE A 34 -36.57 -35.15 -20.97
CA PHE A 34 -35.98 -35.87 -19.83
C PHE A 34 -36.15 -35.10 -18.52
N CYS A 35 -35.95 -33.77 -18.50
CA CYS A 35 -36.26 -32.94 -17.33
C CYS A 35 -37.74 -33.04 -16.93
N GLN A 36 -38.64 -33.01 -17.92
CA GLN A 36 -40.08 -33.15 -17.68
C GLN A 36 -40.41 -34.54 -17.12
N HIS A 37 -39.81 -35.60 -17.66
CA HIS A 37 -39.97 -36.95 -17.11
C HIS A 37 -39.49 -37.05 -15.65
N LEU A 38 -38.35 -36.44 -15.32
CA LEU A 38 -37.87 -36.38 -13.93
C LEU A 38 -38.83 -35.59 -13.03
N ARG A 39 -39.40 -34.50 -13.53
CA ARG A 39 -40.42 -33.70 -12.83
C ARG A 39 -41.73 -34.48 -12.62
N ASP A 40 -42.15 -35.28 -13.58
CA ASP A 40 -43.44 -35.97 -13.51
C ASP A 40 -43.37 -37.27 -12.69
N PHE A 41 -42.25 -38.00 -12.76
CA PHE A 41 -42.12 -39.35 -12.19
C PHE A 41 -41.11 -39.48 -11.04
N HIS A 42 -40.16 -38.55 -10.94
CA HIS A 42 -39.09 -38.59 -9.93
C HIS A 42 -39.03 -37.31 -9.09
N CYS A 43 -40.11 -36.52 -9.06
CA CYS A 43 -40.26 -35.37 -8.19
C CYS A 43 -41.44 -35.57 -7.24
N THR A 44 -41.28 -35.18 -5.99
CA THR A 44 -42.41 -35.03 -5.05
C THR A 44 -42.50 -33.59 -4.57
N LYS A 45 -43.72 -33.03 -4.58
CA LYS A 45 -44.00 -31.68 -4.10
C LYS A 45 -44.59 -31.75 -2.69
N GLU A 46 -43.86 -31.26 -1.71
CA GLU A 46 -44.29 -31.20 -0.31
C GLU A 46 -44.31 -29.73 0.12
N GLY A 47 -45.48 -29.19 0.47
CA GLY A 47 -45.57 -27.82 1.02
C GLY A 47 -45.10 -26.67 0.10
N GLY A 48 -44.92 -26.89 -1.20
CA GLY A 48 -44.43 -25.88 -2.15
C GLY A 48 -42.94 -26.01 -2.51
N SER A 49 -42.19 -26.91 -1.86
CA SER A 49 -40.84 -27.30 -2.25
C SER A 49 -40.85 -28.59 -3.09
N TYR A 50 -39.87 -28.72 -3.98
CA TYR A 50 -39.70 -29.85 -4.90
C TYR A 50 -38.51 -30.71 -4.46
N VAL A 51 -38.72 -32.01 -4.31
CA VAL A 51 -37.69 -32.98 -3.89
C VAL A 51 -37.34 -33.90 -5.05
N CYS A 52 -36.06 -33.96 -5.41
CA CYS A 52 -35.55 -34.88 -6.43
C CYS A 52 -35.37 -36.29 -5.87
N ARG A 53 -36.09 -37.25 -6.44
CA ARG A 53 -36.04 -38.68 -6.10
C ARG A 53 -35.29 -39.52 -7.12
N TYR A 54 -34.49 -38.89 -7.97
CA TYR A 54 -33.71 -39.56 -9.00
C TYR A 54 -32.35 -40.04 -8.47
N GLY A 55 -32.33 -41.21 -7.83
CA GLY A 55 -31.13 -41.83 -7.25
C GLY A 55 -31.44 -43.17 -6.57
N MET A 56 -30.42 -43.85 -6.04
CA MET A 56 -30.62 -45.09 -5.28
C MET A 56 -31.60 -44.87 -4.12
N ASN A 57 -32.55 -45.78 -3.95
CA ASN A 57 -33.60 -45.73 -2.93
C ASN A 57 -34.48 -44.45 -2.96
N ASN A 58 -34.65 -43.83 -4.13
CA ASN A 58 -35.45 -42.61 -4.35
C ASN A 58 -34.91 -41.35 -3.63
N VAL A 59 -33.59 -41.29 -3.39
CA VAL A 59 -32.91 -40.14 -2.78
C VAL A 59 -31.83 -39.64 -3.72
N CYS A 60 -31.88 -38.36 -4.10
CA CYS A 60 -30.82 -37.71 -4.87
C CYS A 60 -29.70 -37.24 -3.93
N GLN A 61 -28.43 -37.51 -4.27
CA GLN A 61 -27.28 -37.19 -3.41
C GLN A 61 -26.89 -35.70 -3.40
N SER A 62 -27.32 -34.92 -4.40
CA SER A 62 -26.92 -33.51 -4.52
C SER A 62 -27.92 -32.53 -3.93
N LEU A 63 -29.10 -32.97 -3.48
CA LEU A 63 -30.09 -32.12 -2.82
C LEU A 63 -30.54 -32.65 -1.44
N PRO A 64 -30.79 -31.76 -0.45
CA PRO A 64 -31.38 -32.15 0.83
C PRO A 64 -32.80 -32.70 0.68
N VAL A 65 -33.20 -33.59 1.60
CA VAL A 65 -34.52 -34.26 1.60
C VAL A 65 -35.69 -33.28 1.84
N ASP A 66 -35.39 -32.09 2.42
CA ASP A 66 -36.38 -31.05 2.77
C ASP A 66 -36.95 -30.26 1.58
N GLY A 67 -36.43 -30.50 0.36
CA GLY A 67 -36.94 -29.92 -0.89
C GLY A 67 -36.42 -28.52 -1.20
N VAL A 68 -36.45 -28.16 -2.48
CA VAL A 68 -35.92 -26.89 -3.01
C VAL A 68 -36.97 -26.09 -3.78
N SER A 69 -36.68 -24.83 -4.11
CA SER A 69 -37.56 -24.00 -4.93
C SER A 69 -37.68 -24.56 -6.36
N ASP A 70 -38.74 -24.19 -7.08
CA ASP A 70 -39.01 -24.72 -8.43
C ASP A 70 -37.86 -24.45 -9.42
N LYS A 71 -37.27 -23.26 -9.31
CA LYS A 71 -36.16 -22.83 -10.17
C LYS A 71 -34.87 -23.57 -9.84
N ASP A 72 -34.59 -23.76 -8.56
CA ASP A 72 -33.40 -24.50 -8.11
C ASP A 72 -33.51 -26.00 -8.44
N TYR A 73 -34.72 -26.55 -8.46
CA TYR A 73 -34.97 -27.91 -8.93
C TYR A 73 -34.64 -28.08 -10.42
N GLU A 74 -35.08 -27.16 -11.28
CA GLU A 74 -34.76 -27.20 -12.71
C GLU A 74 -33.27 -27.05 -12.98
N ASP A 75 -32.60 -26.14 -12.27
CA ASP A 75 -31.17 -25.92 -12.40
C ASP A 75 -30.36 -27.15 -11.94
N HIS A 76 -30.78 -27.80 -10.84
CA HIS A 76 -30.19 -29.07 -10.38
C HIS A 76 -30.35 -30.19 -11.42
N VAL A 77 -31.57 -30.39 -11.93
CA VAL A 77 -31.85 -31.44 -12.93
C VAL A 77 -31.04 -31.20 -14.21
N ALA A 78 -30.94 -29.95 -14.66
CA ALA A 78 -30.13 -29.59 -15.82
C ALA A 78 -28.63 -29.86 -15.56
N LYS A 79 -28.10 -29.44 -14.42
CA LYS A 79 -26.66 -29.50 -14.14
C LYS A 79 -26.17 -30.91 -13.84
N ASP A 80 -26.88 -31.66 -12.98
CA ASP A 80 -26.38 -32.92 -12.42
C ASP A 80 -26.86 -34.16 -13.18
N HIS A 81 -28.03 -34.10 -13.84
CA HIS A 81 -28.63 -35.25 -14.52
C HIS A 81 -28.65 -35.13 -16.06
N VAL A 82 -28.65 -33.91 -16.62
CA VAL A 82 -28.65 -33.70 -18.08
C VAL A 82 -27.25 -33.50 -18.64
N TYR A 83 -26.43 -32.62 -18.06
CA TYR A 83 -25.14 -32.21 -18.63
C TYR A 83 -23.91 -32.89 -18.00
N SER A 84 -24.10 -33.99 -17.24
CA SER A 84 -23.02 -34.65 -16.50
C SER A 84 -21.91 -35.17 -17.42
N GLY A 85 -20.87 -34.34 -17.54
CA GLY A 85 -19.73 -34.52 -18.42
C GLY A 85 -18.87 -33.27 -18.46
N THR A 86 -18.56 -32.64 -17.32
CA THR A 86 -17.36 -31.78 -17.08
C THR A 86 -17.38 -31.12 -15.69
N GLY A 87 -16.42 -31.49 -14.84
CA GLY A 87 -15.74 -30.61 -13.86
C GLY A 87 -16.47 -30.15 -12.58
N GLY A 88 -16.09 -30.71 -11.43
CA GLY A 88 -16.32 -30.06 -10.12
C GLY A 88 -16.43 -30.98 -8.89
N ALA A 89 -15.37 -31.69 -8.54
CA ALA A 89 -15.05 -32.26 -7.20
C ALA A 89 -16.16 -32.98 -6.38
N ARG A 90 -16.28 -34.31 -6.58
CA ARG A 90 -16.24 -35.36 -5.53
C ARG A 90 -16.41 -36.75 -6.17
N ASN A 91 -15.32 -37.27 -6.74
CA ASN A 91 -15.18 -38.69 -7.08
C ASN A 91 -14.07 -39.30 -6.19
N LYS A 92 -14.48 -39.95 -5.11
CA LYS A 92 -13.85 -41.11 -4.47
C LYS A 92 -15.05 -42.05 -4.29
N VAL A 93 -15.18 -43.24 -4.86
CA VAL A 93 -14.24 -44.31 -5.16
C VAL A 93 -14.84 -45.13 -6.32
N VAL A 94 -14.04 -45.46 -7.33
CA VAL A 94 -14.34 -46.58 -8.24
C VAL A 94 -14.09 -47.86 -7.46
N ALA A 95 -15.14 -48.44 -6.87
CA ALA A 95 -15.09 -49.80 -6.34
C ALA A 95 -15.48 -50.76 -7.47
N ARG A 96 -14.58 -51.71 -7.74
CA ARG A 96 -14.64 -52.71 -8.80
C ARG A 96 -15.95 -53.51 -8.75
N ILE A 97 -16.67 -53.51 -9.87
CA ILE A 97 -17.71 -54.51 -10.15
C ILE A 97 -16.99 -55.77 -10.67
N SER A 98 -17.07 -56.86 -9.92
CA SER A 98 -16.89 -58.22 -10.45
C SER A 98 -18.28 -58.82 -10.74
N PRO A 99 -18.46 -59.57 -11.85
CA PRO A 99 -19.76 -60.03 -12.31
C PRO A 99 -20.09 -61.44 -11.81
N CYS A 100 -21.32 -61.66 -11.36
CA CYS A 100 -21.97 -62.98 -11.36
C CYS A 100 -23.49 -62.74 -11.43
N VAL A 101 -24.06 -62.83 -12.64
CA VAL A 101 -24.81 -63.99 -13.17
C VAL A 101 -26.24 -64.04 -12.63
N ASP A 102 -27.15 -63.82 -13.57
CA ASP A 102 -28.58 -63.98 -13.50
C ASP A 102 -28.99 -65.33 -12.91
N SER A 103 -30.05 -65.33 -12.08
CA SER A 103 -30.94 -66.49 -11.93
C SER A 103 -32.33 -66.02 -11.50
N ALA A 104 -33.19 -65.94 -12.52
CA ALA A 104 -34.58 -66.36 -12.53
C ALA A 104 -35.56 -65.76 -11.50
N SER A 105 -36.47 -64.97 -12.05
CA SER A 105 -37.87 -64.89 -11.67
C SER A 105 -38.52 -66.25 -11.38
N SER A 106 -39.26 -66.37 -10.28
CA SER A 106 -40.46 -67.21 -10.22
C SER A 106 -41.60 -66.40 -9.62
N VAL A 107 -42.53 -66.02 -10.49
CA VAL A 107 -43.87 -65.55 -10.16
C VAL A 107 -44.56 -66.63 -9.32
N ASN A 108 -45.24 -66.25 -8.23
CA ASN A 108 -46.34 -67.04 -7.70
C ASN A 108 -47.46 -66.11 -7.24
N THR A 109 -48.36 -65.89 -8.19
CA THR A 109 -49.77 -65.54 -8.02
C THR A 109 -50.49 -66.72 -7.35
N GLU A 110 -50.86 -66.60 -6.08
CA GLU A 110 -52.02 -67.24 -5.43
C GLU A 110 -52.18 -66.73 -3.97
N PRO A 111 -53.40 -66.76 -3.39
CA PRO A 111 -53.84 -65.76 -2.42
C PRO A 111 -53.36 -66.09 -1.01
N CYS A 112 -52.66 -65.15 -0.36
CA CYS A 112 -52.41 -65.26 1.08
C CYS A 112 -53.62 -64.68 1.83
N ILE A 113 -54.28 -65.53 2.63
CA ILE A 113 -55.54 -65.33 3.38
C ILE A 113 -55.42 -64.30 4.53
N VAL A 114 -54.36 -63.49 4.54
CA VAL A 114 -54.16 -62.43 5.53
C VAL A 114 -53.91 -61.13 4.78
N GLN A 115 -54.98 -60.38 4.53
CA GLN A 115 -54.87 -58.95 4.27
C GLN A 115 -54.32 -58.29 5.54
N ASP A 116 -53.13 -57.71 5.47
CA ASP A 116 -52.59 -56.88 6.57
C ASP A 116 -53.49 -55.65 6.77
N GLN A 117 -54.50 -55.78 7.63
CA GLN A 117 -55.43 -54.72 7.99
C GLN A 117 -54.85 -53.69 8.99
N PHE A 118 -53.55 -53.71 9.29
CA PHE A 118 -52.99 -52.79 10.29
C PHE A 118 -51.77 -52.01 9.79
N LYS A 119 -51.97 -50.70 9.65
CA LYS A 119 -50.91 -49.70 9.54
C LYS A 119 -50.07 -49.75 10.83
N TRP A 120 -48.79 -50.10 10.69
CA TRP A 120 -47.86 -50.22 11.80
C TRP A 120 -47.85 -48.96 12.67
N THR A 121 -47.99 -49.13 13.99
CA THR A 121 -47.90 -48.05 14.99
C THR A 121 -46.92 -48.42 16.09
N ILE A 122 -46.44 -47.40 16.81
CA ILE A 122 -45.32 -47.49 17.76
C ILE A 122 -45.58 -48.45 18.94
N TYR A 123 -46.84 -48.80 19.20
CA TYR A 123 -47.25 -49.72 20.25
C TYR A 123 -47.08 -51.20 19.88
N ASN A 124 -46.77 -51.52 18.61
CA ASN A 124 -46.43 -52.88 18.16
C ASN A 124 -44.94 -53.23 18.33
N ALA A 125 -44.12 -52.28 18.82
CA ALA A 125 -42.67 -52.44 18.99
C ALA A 125 -42.27 -53.36 20.18
N SER A 126 -43.23 -54.00 20.85
CA SER A 126 -42.97 -54.87 22.01
C SER A 126 -42.59 -56.31 21.66
N VAL A 127 -42.31 -56.62 20.38
CA VAL A 127 -41.85 -57.96 19.96
C VAL A 127 -40.48 -57.88 19.30
N ASN A 128 -39.51 -58.51 19.95
CA ASN A 128 -38.15 -58.87 19.54
C ASN A 128 -37.64 -58.30 18.19
N LEU A 129 -36.88 -57.21 18.26
CA LEU A 129 -36.05 -56.67 17.17
C LEU A 129 -35.23 -57.74 16.41
N PRO A 130 -34.69 -58.80 17.06
CA PRO A 130 -33.99 -59.87 16.34
C PRO A 130 -34.88 -60.66 15.36
N ALA A 131 -36.18 -60.78 15.62
CA ALA A 131 -37.11 -61.50 14.74
C ALA A 131 -37.47 -60.68 13.48
N VAL A 132 -37.41 -59.35 13.58
CA VAL A 132 -37.62 -58.43 12.44
C VAL A 132 -36.37 -58.38 11.55
N LEU A 133 -35.18 -58.40 12.14
CA LEU A 133 -33.90 -58.41 11.42
C LEU A 133 -33.58 -59.78 10.78
N ASN A 134 -33.90 -60.89 11.45
CA ASN A 134 -33.62 -62.25 10.95
C ASN A 134 -34.73 -62.84 10.06
N ASN A 135 -35.61 -62.03 9.46
CA ASN A 135 -36.66 -62.58 8.60
C ASN A 135 -36.05 -63.04 7.25
N PRO A 136 -35.97 -64.36 6.97
CA PRO A 136 -35.21 -64.90 5.84
C PRO A 136 -35.85 -64.64 4.47
N ARG A 137 -37.03 -64.01 4.42
CA ARG A 137 -37.75 -63.67 3.18
C ARG A 137 -37.48 -62.25 2.66
N LEU A 138 -36.75 -61.41 3.42
CA LEU A 138 -36.54 -59.99 3.10
C LEU A 138 -35.07 -59.58 3.30
N ALA A 139 -34.17 -60.20 2.55
CA ALA A 139 -32.71 -60.10 2.67
C ALA A 139 -32.07 -58.73 2.30
N LYS A 140 -32.82 -57.62 2.23
CA LYS A 140 -32.31 -56.30 1.77
C LYS A 140 -32.78 -55.10 2.61
N ARG A 141 -33.02 -55.26 3.91
CA ARG A 141 -33.48 -54.15 4.79
C ARG A 141 -32.45 -53.63 5.79
N GLU A 142 -31.27 -54.25 5.92
CA GLU A 142 -30.27 -53.82 6.91
C GLU A 142 -29.85 -52.36 6.72
N THR A 143 -29.67 -51.92 5.48
CA THR A 143 -29.30 -50.53 5.15
C THR A 143 -30.53 -49.61 4.99
N ASP A 144 -31.68 -50.13 4.57
CA ASP A 144 -32.86 -49.33 4.17
C ASP A 144 -33.68 -48.80 5.37
N PHE A 145 -33.62 -49.45 6.54
CA PHE A 145 -34.38 -48.99 7.72
C PHE A 145 -33.82 -47.69 8.31
N PHE A 146 -32.49 -47.54 8.35
CA PHE A 146 -31.84 -46.38 8.95
C PHE A 146 -31.50 -45.27 7.93
N THR A 147 -31.15 -45.63 6.69
CA THR A 147 -30.80 -44.64 5.65
C THR A 147 -32.01 -43.86 5.12
N LYS A 148 -33.21 -44.45 5.14
CA LYS A 148 -34.45 -43.78 4.71
C LYS A 148 -34.87 -42.64 5.63
N THR A 149 -34.52 -42.73 6.90
CA THR A 149 -34.85 -41.72 7.90
C THR A 149 -33.71 -40.71 8.02
N TRP A 150 -32.45 -41.18 8.05
CA TRP A 150 -31.29 -40.36 8.49
C TRP A 150 -30.20 -40.20 7.42
N GLY A 151 -30.43 -40.63 6.17
CA GLY A 151 -29.51 -40.48 5.05
C GLY A 151 -28.45 -41.59 4.96
N SER A 152 -27.80 -41.70 3.81
CA SER A 152 -26.75 -42.70 3.53
C SER A 152 -25.45 -42.49 4.32
N ASP A 153 -25.27 -41.32 4.94
CA ASP A 153 -24.07 -40.99 5.72
C ASP A 153 -24.05 -41.64 7.11
N PHE A 154 -25.17 -42.22 7.55
CA PHE A 154 -25.31 -42.83 8.88
C PHE A 154 -24.61 -44.20 9.00
N ASP A 155 -24.35 -44.89 7.89
CA ASP A 155 -23.98 -46.31 7.91
C ASP A 155 -22.49 -46.59 8.21
N HIS A 156 -21.60 -45.59 8.13
CA HIS A 156 -20.16 -45.81 8.30
C HIS A 156 -19.48 -44.74 9.17
N ALA A 157 -19.54 -44.92 10.49
CA ALA A 157 -18.57 -44.33 11.42
C ALA A 157 -17.58 -45.43 11.84
N GLU A 158 -16.30 -45.28 11.52
CA GLU A 158 -15.24 -46.15 12.06
C GLU A 158 -15.10 -45.89 13.58
N ILE A 159 -15.64 -46.80 14.39
CA ILE A 159 -15.50 -46.77 15.85
C ILE A 159 -14.15 -47.39 16.21
N TYR A 160 -13.21 -46.58 16.68
CA TYR A 160 -11.95 -47.09 17.22
C TYR A 160 -12.19 -47.79 18.57
N PRO A 161 -11.57 -48.95 18.85
CA PRO A 161 -11.81 -49.72 20.06
C PRO A 161 -11.44 -48.94 21.33
N SER A 162 -12.30 -49.02 22.34
CA SER A 162 -12.12 -48.35 23.63
C SER A 162 -10.98 -49.00 24.43
N PRO A 163 -9.99 -48.25 24.92
CA PRO A 163 -8.84 -48.80 25.65
C PRO A 163 -9.17 -49.37 27.04
N TYR A 164 -10.44 -49.35 27.45
CA TYR A 164 -10.90 -49.78 28.79
C TYR A 164 -11.67 -51.10 28.82
N ILE A 165 -11.84 -51.79 27.67
CA ILE A 165 -12.52 -53.09 27.60
C ILE A 165 -11.57 -54.13 27.00
N PRO A 166 -11.25 -55.23 27.71
CA PRO A 166 -10.43 -56.32 27.17
C PRO A 166 -11.15 -57.06 26.03
N GLU A 167 -10.42 -57.46 25.00
CA GLU A 167 -10.96 -58.31 23.92
C GLU A 167 -11.17 -59.75 24.43
N ILE A 168 -12.42 -60.22 24.44
CA ILE A 168 -12.80 -61.57 24.87
C ILE A 168 -12.54 -62.54 23.72
N THR A 169 -11.83 -63.64 23.98
CA THR A 169 -11.51 -64.67 22.98
C THR A 169 -12.29 -65.96 23.23
N PRO A 170 -12.46 -66.84 22.23
CA PRO A 170 -13.17 -68.12 22.40
C PRO A 170 -12.61 -68.99 23.53
N ASP A 171 -11.33 -68.85 23.85
CA ASP A 171 -10.63 -69.60 24.91
C ASP A 171 -11.18 -69.28 26.32
N ASP A 172 -11.77 -68.08 26.52
CA ASP A 172 -12.39 -67.68 27.79
C ASP A 172 -13.64 -68.51 28.13
N PHE A 173 -14.25 -69.19 27.14
CA PHE A 173 -15.46 -69.99 27.30
C PHE A 173 -15.21 -71.49 27.55
N ASP A 174 -13.96 -71.96 27.46
CA ASP A 174 -13.63 -73.38 27.59
C ASP A 174 -14.00 -73.95 28.96
N HIS A 175 -13.78 -73.18 30.03
CA HIS A 175 -14.12 -73.59 31.38
C HIS A 175 -15.64 -73.81 31.57
N TYR A 176 -16.47 -72.98 30.91
CA TYR A 176 -17.92 -73.13 30.94
C TYR A 176 -18.39 -74.38 30.18
N LEU A 177 -17.82 -74.63 29.00
CA LEU A 177 -18.13 -75.80 28.17
C LEU A 177 -17.72 -77.11 28.86
N GLN A 178 -16.55 -77.16 29.50
CA GLN A 178 -16.11 -78.33 30.26
C GLN A 178 -17.08 -78.66 31.41
N LYS A 179 -17.52 -77.65 32.18
CA LYS A 179 -18.40 -77.84 33.35
C LYS A 179 -19.81 -78.29 33.00
N THR A 180 -20.36 -77.84 31.87
CA THR A 180 -21.73 -78.16 31.45
C THR A 180 -21.84 -79.48 30.68
N SER A 181 -20.77 -79.90 29.99
CA SER A 181 -20.75 -81.15 29.21
C SER A 181 -21.07 -82.42 30.02
N VAL A 182 -20.60 -82.49 31.28
CA VAL A 182 -20.80 -83.65 32.15
C VAL A 182 -22.27 -83.82 32.57
N ARG A 183 -22.95 -82.71 32.89
CA ARG A 183 -24.37 -82.73 33.28
C ARG A 183 -25.25 -83.13 32.11
N HIS A 184 -24.94 -82.64 30.91
CA HIS A 184 -25.66 -82.99 29.69
C HIS A 184 -25.56 -84.51 29.40
N ARG A 185 -24.36 -85.10 29.53
CA ARG A 185 -24.16 -86.56 29.38
C ARG A 185 -24.94 -87.37 30.42
N LYS A 186 -25.05 -86.89 31.67
CA LYS A 186 -25.80 -87.57 32.74
C LYS A 186 -27.31 -87.54 32.49
N HIS A 187 -27.85 -86.40 32.04
CA HIS A 187 -29.26 -86.27 31.67
C HIS A 187 -29.66 -87.27 30.57
N MET A 188 -28.82 -87.39 29.53
CA MET A 188 -29.05 -88.35 28.43
C MET A 188 -29.06 -89.82 28.88
N ARG A 189 -28.36 -90.17 29.96
CA ARG A 189 -28.38 -91.53 30.54
C ARG A 189 -29.66 -91.81 31.34
N ASN A 190 -30.14 -90.84 32.13
CA ASN A 190 -31.35 -91.02 32.95
C ASN A 190 -32.62 -91.12 32.10
N LEU A 191 -32.68 -90.38 30.99
CA LEU A 191 -33.79 -90.47 30.05
C LEU A 191 -33.98 -91.90 29.49
N LYS A 192 -32.89 -92.64 29.31
CA LYS A 192 -32.94 -94.04 28.84
C LYS A 192 -33.41 -95.03 29.90
N ARG A 193 -33.29 -94.69 31.20
CA ARG A 193 -33.61 -95.60 32.32
C ARG A 193 -35.09 -95.54 32.71
N LEU A 194 -35.72 -94.38 32.58
CA LEU A 194 -37.15 -94.19 32.83
C LEU A 194 -38.05 -94.90 31.80
N ALA A 195 -37.54 -95.23 30.63
CA ALA A 195 -38.30 -95.93 29.58
C ALA A 195 -38.46 -97.44 29.83
N GLN A 196 -37.90 -98.02 30.90
CA GLN A 196 -37.87 -99.48 31.13
C GLN A 196 -38.73 -99.96 32.32
N GLU A 197 -39.37 -99.10 33.10
CA GLU A 197 -40.01 -99.48 34.39
C GLU A 197 -41.57 -99.39 34.41
N GLU A 198 -42.27 -99.57 33.29
CA GLU A 198 -43.75 -99.40 33.21
C GLU A 198 -44.64 -100.62 33.54
N GLU A 199 -44.13 -101.78 34.02
CA GLU A 199 -45.02 -102.93 34.32
C GLU A 199 -44.66 -103.69 35.62
N LYS A 200 -45.37 -103.36 36.72
CA LYS A 200 -45.99 -104.27 37.72
C LYS A 200 -46.21 -103.60 39.09
N ASP A 201 -47.46 -103.25 39.37
CA ASP A 201 -47.98 -103.07 40.74
C ASP A 201 -48.48 -104.41 41.30
N THR A 202 -48.09 -104.79 42.51
CA THR A 202 -48.72 -105.87 43.28
C THR A 202 -48.61 -105.58 44.78
N TYR A 203 -49.75 -105.36 45.44
CA TYR A 203 -49.87 -105.33 46.92
C TYR A 203 -50.20 -106.74 47.47
N PRO A 204 -49.84 -107.08 48.73
CA PRO A 204 -49.76 -108.47 49.20
C PRO A 204 -51.06 -109.02 49.83
N SER A 205 -51.33 -110.28 49.53
CA SER A 205 -52.46 -111.11 49.93
C SER A 205 -52.31 -111.72 51.34
N HIS A 206 -53.03 -111.24 52.36
CA HIS A 206 -52.98 -111.88 53.70
C HIS A 206 -54.32 -112.20 54.41
N ASN A 207 -55.49 -111.86 53.85
CA ASN A 207 -56.77 -111.96 54.60
C ASN A 207 -57.81 -112.95 54.08
N ILE A 208 -57.41 -113.98 53.31
CA ILE A 208 -58.40 -114.93 52.76
C ILE A 208 -59.02 -115.82 53.87
N LYS A 209 -58.25 -116.28 54.85
CA LYS A 209 -58.78 -117.11 55.95
C LYS A 209 -59.73 -116.35 56.89
N GLU A 210 -59.48 -115.07 57.11
CA GLU A 210 -60.33 -114.25 57.98
C GLU A 210 -61.65 -113.89 57.28
N LEU A 211 -61.64 -113.75 55.95
CA LEU A 211 -62.86 -113.53 55.15
C LEU A 211 -63.77 -114.76 55.10
N GLU A 212 -63.22 -115.98 55.08
CA GLU A 212 -64.03 -117.21 55.08
C GLU A 212 -64.78 -117.39 56.40
N LYS A 213 -64.11 -117.19 57.54
CA LYS A 213 -64.74 -117.30 58.88
C LYS A 213 -65.86 -116.28 59.08
N ASN A 214 -65.65 -115.06 58.58
CA ASN A 214 -66.65 -113.99 58.58
C ASN A 214 -67.87 -114.28 57.69
N ARG A 215 -67.75 -115.19 56.70
CA ARG A 215 -68.85 -115.58 55.81
C ARG A 215 -69.76 -116.63 56.45
N GLU A 216 -69.20 -117.52 57.27
CA GLU A 216 -69.96 -118.55 57.98
C GLU A 216 -70.87 -117.95 59.06
N GLU A 217 -70.39 -116.95 59.80
CA GLU A 217 -71.16 -116.26 60.84
C GLU A 217 -72.33 -115.43 60.27
N LEU A 218 -72.15 -114.82 59.10
CA LEU A 218 -73.22 -114.09 58.38
C LEU A 218 -74.31 -115.00 57.80
N ASN A 219 -74.00 -116.27 57.50
CA ASN A 219 -74.99 -117.20 56.96
C ASN A 219 -76.03 -117.66 58.01
N GLN A 220 -75.82 -117.40 59.30
CA GLN A 220 -76.79 -117.70 60.35
C GLN A 220 -78.03 -116.78 60.28
N VAL A 221 -77.90 -115.59 59.70
CA VAL A 221 -79.03 -114.68 59.45
C VAL A 221 -79.80 -115.15 58.21
N PRO A 222 -81.12 -115.41 58.28
CA PRO A 222 -81.90 -115.82 57.12
C PRO A 222 -81.78 -114.80 55.98
N LYS A 223 -81.44 -115.27 54.78
CA LYS A 223 -81.22 -114.44 53.59
C LYS A 223 -82.42 -113.57 53.20
N LEU A 224 -83.62 -113.91 53.68
CA LEU A 224 -84.83 -113.11 53.55
C LEU A 224 -84.65 -111.66 54.03
N PHE A 225 -83.87 -111.43 55.10
CA PHE A 225 -83.61 -110.08 55.64
C PHE A 225 -82.57 -109.29 54.83
N MET A 226 -81.80 -109.95 53.96
CA MET A 226 -80.79 -109.31 53.10
C MET A 226 -81.35 -108.97 51.70
N LEU A 227 -82.63 -109.28 51.44
CA LEU A 227 -83.29 -108.92 50.19
C LEU A 227 -83.64 -107.42 50.21
N PRO A 228 -83.22 -106.62 49.22
CA PRO A 228 -83.42 -105.16 49.21
C PRO A 228 -84.89 -104.72 49.16
N ASN A 229 -85.80 -105.65 48.93
CA ASN A 229 -87.24 -105.47 48.72
C ASN A 229 -88.09 -106.26 49.75
N PHE A 230 -87.53 -106.48 50.94
CA PHE A 230 -88.24 -107.04 52.10
C PHE A 230 -89.41 -106.12 52.52
N SER A 231 -90.65 -106.60 52.37
CA SER A 231 -91.87 -105.94 52.84
C SER A 231 -92.76 -106.91 53.63
N LEU A 232 -93.18 -106.47 54.81
CA LEU A 232 -94.05 -107.21 55.75
C LEU A 232 -95.53 -107.17 55.36
N GLU A 233 -95.91 -106.39 54.34
CA GLU A 233 -97.31 -106.29 53.87
C GLU A 233 -97.77 -107.52 53.08
N ASN A 234 -96.83 -108.31 52.54
CA ASN A 234 -97.13 -109.54 51.82
C ASN A 234 -97.41 -110.69 52.79
N LEU A 235 -98.57 -111.32 52.62
CA LEU A 235 -99.08 -112.36 53.52
C LEU A 235 -98.16 -113.60 53.58
N ASP A 236 -97.45 -113.91 52.50
CA ASP A 236 -96.51 -115.04 52.45
C ASP A 236 -95.17 -114.75 53.16
N THR A 237 -94.63 -113.53 53.08
CA THR A 237 -93.45 -113.14 53.86
C THR A 237 -93.80 -112.93 55.32
N PHE A 238 -94.99 -112.38 55.62
CA PHE A 238 -95.47 -112.26 56.98
C PHE A 238 -95.71 -113.63 57.62
N SER A 239 -96.29 -114.59 56.90
CA SER A 239 -96.47 -115.95 57.41
C SER A 239 -95.15 -116.71 57.54
N ALA A 240 -94.16 -116.47 56.67
CA ALA A 240 -92.82 -117.04 56.83
C ALA A 240 -92.06 -116.47 58.05
N VAL A 241 -92.30 -115.20 58.41
CA VAL A 241 -91.71 -114.55 59.61
C VAL A 241 -92.52 -114.83 60.88
N PHE A 242 -93.85 -115.00 60.77
CA PHE A 242 -94.79 -115.27 61.85
C PHE A 242 -95.76 -116.43 61.53
N PRO A 243 -95.30 -117.70 61.49
CA PRO A 243 -96.15 -118.80 60.99
C PRO A 243 -97.30 -119.21 61.93
N TRP A 244 -97.31 -118.73 63.18
CA TRP A 244 -98.09 -119.32 64.28
C TRP A 244 -99.37 -118.52 64.60
N LEU A 245 -99.74 -117.56 63.74
CA LEU A 245 -100.83 -116.61 64.00
C LEU A 245 -102.12 -116.87 63.21
N ILE A 246 -102.13 -117.78 62.22
CA ILE A 246 -103.21 -117.81 61.21
C ILE A 246 -104.29 -118.91 61.44
N ASP A 247 -104.04 -120.03 62.13
CA ASP A 247 -105.11 -121.00 62.38
C ASP A 247 -105.89 -120.70 63.67
N SER A 248 -107.13 -120.26 63.46
CA SER A 248 -108.05 -119.70 64.43
C SER A 248 -108.96 -120.78 65.00
N ASN A 249 -108.66 -121.31 66.19
CA ASN A 249 -109.62 -121.74 67.23
C ASN A 249 -108.96 -122.65 68.29
N SER A 250 -108.36 -122.05 69.32
CA SER A 250 -108.47 -122.45 70.75
C SER A 250 -107.48 -121.65 71.60
N ASP A 251 -108.00 -121.03 72.66
CA ASP A 251 -107.37 -120.42 73.84
C ASP A 251 -106.08 -119.56 73.69
N ASN A 252 -106.26 -118.26 73.89
CA ASN A 252 -105.32 -117.12 73.79
C ASN A 252 -103.96 -117.19 74.53
N ASN A 253 -103.60 -118.27 75.21
CA ASN A 253 -102.38 -118.31 76.04
C ASN A 253 -101.12 -118.80 75.31
N THR A 254 -101.22 -119.54 74.22
CA THR A 254 -100.06 -120.10 73.50
C THR A 254 -99.34 -119.08 72.61
N THR A 255 -100.03 -118.06 72.11
CA THR A 255 -99.47 -117.07 71.16
C THR A 255 -98.44 -116.11 71.79
N ARG A 256 -98.42 -115.97 73.12
CA ARG A 256 -97.50 -115.04 73.82
C ARG A 256 -96.09 -115.59 74.04
N GLN A 257 -95.91 -116.90 74.09
CA GLN A 257 -94.58 -117.49 74.32
C GLN A 257 -93.73 -117.52 73.03
N SER A 258 -94.37 -117.66 71.86
CA SER A 258 -93.67 -117.72 70.57
C SER A 258 -93.09 -116.37 70.12
N SER A 259 -93.70 -115.23 70.49
CA SER A 259 -93.23 -113.90 70.08
C SER A 259 -91.94 -113.45 70.79
N LYS A 260 -91.77 -113.78 72.07
CA LYS A 260 -90.53 -113.45 72.82
C LYS A 260 -89.30 -114.14 72.24
N LEU A 261 -89.45 -115.40 71.81
CA LEU A 261 -88.35 -116.20 71.30
C LEU A 261 -87.86 -115.71 69.92
N LEU A 262 -88.75 -115.10 69.12
CA LEU A 262 -88.39 -114.46 67.86
C LEU A 262 -87.61 -113.15 68.06
N GLN A 263 -87.99 -112.36 69.07
CA GLN A 263 -87.34 -111.09 69.36
C GLN A 263 -85.86 -111.27 69.76
N GLU A 264 -85.56 -112.29 70.58
CA GLU A 264 -84.18 -112.61 70.94
C GLU A 264 -83.32 -113.01 69.73
N LYS A 265 -83.88 -113.80 68.80
CA LYS A 265 -83.17 -114.19 67.58
C LYS A 265 -82.86 -113.01 66.66
N LEU A 266 -83.79 -112.07 66.51
CA LEU A 266 -83.55 -110.86 65.70
C LEU A 266 -82.48 -109.96 66.32
N SER A 267 -82.46 -109.83 67.65
CA SER A 267 -81.43 -109.05 68.35
C SER A 267 -80.03 -109.62 68.11
N HIS A 268 -79.87 -110.94 68.13
CA HIS A 268 -78.59 -111.59 67.89
C HIS A 268 -78.04 -111.34 66.47
N TYR A 269 -78.92 -111.27 65.46
CA TYR A 269 -78.50 -111.00 64.08
C TYR A 269 -77.99 -109.56 63.89
N LEU A 270 -78.51 -108.60 64.66
CA LEU A 270 -78.12 -107.19 64.57
C LEU A 270 -76.68 -106.99 65.08
N ASP A 271 -76.34 -107.60 66.21
CA ASP A 271 -74.99 -107.52 66.79
C ASP A 271 -73.91 -108.04 65.81
N ILE A 272 -74.19 -109.12 65.07
CA ILE A 272 -73.25 -109.71 64.10
C ILE A 272 -72.91 -108.70 62.98
N VAL A 273 -73.90 -107.92 62.52
CA VAL A 273 -73.71 -106.95 61.43
C VAL A 273 -72.91 -105.74 61.90
N GLU A 274 -73.16 -105.24 63.11
CA GLU A 274 -72.47 -104.05 63.64
C GLU A 274 -70.96 -104.28 63.79
N VAL A 275 -70.55 -105.44 64.29
CA VAL A 275 -69.13 -105.78 64.48
C VAL A 275 -68.37 -105.78 63.16
N GLN A 276 -68.98 -106.24 62.06
CA GLN A 276 -68.30 -106.28 60.77
C GLN A 276 -68.11 -104.89 60.13
N ILE A 277 -69.09 -104.00 60.26
CA ILE A 277 -68.98 -102.65 59.70
C ILE A 277 -67.84 -101.89 60.37
N ALA A 278 -67.73 -101.98 61.70
CA ALA A 278 -66.67 -101.33 62.45
C ALA A 278 -65.26 -101.77 61.99
N LYS A 279 -65.09 -103.06 61.67
CA LYS A 279 -63.79 -103.62 61.28
C LYS A 279 -63.34 -103.13 59.90
N GLN A 280 -64.25 -103.04 58.92
CA GLN A 280 -63.98 -102.54 57.56
C GLN A 280 -63.51 -101.09 57.53
N ILE A 281 -64.09 -100.22 58.38
CA ILE A 281 -63.75 -98.80 58.43
C ILE A 281 -62.32 -98.58 58.92
N SER A 282 -61.86 -99.38 59.90
CA SER A 282 -60.51 -99.18 60.47
C SER A 282 -59.39 -99.36 59.43
N VAL A 283 -59.50 -100.38 58.57
CA VAL A 283 -58.43 -100.79 57.63
C VAL A 283 -58.14 -99.74 56.55
N LYS A 284 -59.10 -98.87 56.21
CA LYS A 284 -58.95 -97.91 55.10
C LYS A 284 -58.51 -96.49 55.51
N SER A 285 -58.33 -96.20 56.80
CA SER A 285 -58.14 -94.82 57.29
C SER A 285 -56.71 -94.25 57.11
N ASP A 286 -55.65 -95.05 57.23
CA ASP A 286 -54.25 -94.55 57.24
C ASP A 286 -53.74 -93.98 55.90
N ALA A 287 -54.19 -94.54 54.77
CA ALA A 287 -53.74 -94.11 53.45
C ALA A 287 -54.24 -92.70 53.07
N PHE A 288 -55.38 -92.28 53.62
CA PHE A 288 -55.98 -90.98 53.35
C PHE A 288 -55.15 -89.83 53.94
N PHE A 289 -54.66 -89.99 55.17
CA PHE A 289 -53.92 -88.92 55.87
C PHE A 289 -52.55 -88.65 55.26
N HIS A 290 -51.84 -89.68 54.76
CA HIS A 290 -50.54 -89.48 54.12
C HIS A 290 -50.62 -88.60 52.87
N ALA A 291 -51.64 -88.79 52.03
CA ALA A 291 -51.84 -87.97 50.83
C ALA A 291 -52.12 -86.50 51.17
N MET A 292 -52.90 -86.24 52.23
CA MET A 292 -53.24 -84.90 52.71
C MET A 292 -51.99 -84.09 53.09
N THR A 293 -51.10 -84.68 53.90
CA THR A 293 -49.88 -83.99 54.37
C THR A 293 -48.95 -83.58 53.22
N SER A 294 -48.82 -84.41 52.18
CA SER A 294 -47.97 -84.10 51.03
C SER A 294 -48.49 -82.94 50.18
N HIS A 295 -49.82 -82.78 50.13
CA HIS A 295 -50.46 -81.69 49.40
C HIS A 295 -50.20 -80.35 50.09
N ASP A 296 -50.33 -80.31 51.41
CA ASP A 296 -50.08 -79.10 52.21
C ASP A 296 -48.62 -78.61 52.07
N GLU A 297 -47.66 -79.54 52.07
CA GLU A 297 -46.23 -79.22 51.97
C GLU A 297 -45.85 -78.63 50.59
N LEU A 298 -46.43 -79.16 49.50
CA LEU A 298 -46.26 -78.59 48.15
C LEU A 298 -46.88 -77.20 48.02
N GLN A 299 -48.04 -76.99 48.63
CA GLN A 299 -48.73 -75.71 48.61
C GLN A 299 -47.90 -74.62 49.31
N GLU A 300 -47.21 -74.95 50.40
CA GLU A 300 -46.32 -74.02 51.10
C GLU A 300 -45.08 -73.64 50.27
N GLN A 301 -44.44 -74.60 49.60
CA GLN A 301 -43.28 -74.33 48.74
C GLN A 301 -43.66 -73.47 47.52
N LEU A 302 -44.84 -73.68 46.96
CA LEU A 302 -45.34 -72.90 45.82
C LEU A 302 -45.62 -71.44 46.23
N LEU A 303 -46.13 -71.22 47.44
CA LEU A 303 -46.30 -69.88 48.00
C LEU A 303 -44.95 -69.15 48.14
N HIS A 304 -43.93 -69.83 48.66
CA HIS A 304 -42.61 -69.22 48.87
C HIS A 304 -41.91 -68.86 47.55
N THR A 305 -42.02 -69.71 46.52
CA THR A 305 -41.44 -69.41 45.19
C THR A 305 -42.14 -68.25 44.50
N CYS A 306 -43.47 -68.15 44.59
CA CYS A 306 -44.21 -66.98 44.10
C CYS A 306 -43.76 -65.67 44.78
N GLN A 307 -43.53 -65.69 46.09
CA GLN A 307 -43.02 -64.51 46.82
C GLN A 307 -41.60 -64.13 46.39
N ALA A 308 -40.71 -65.09 46.15
CA ALA A 308 -39.35 -64.84 45.69
C ALA A 308 -39.33 -64.21 44.27
N ILE A 309 -40.18 -64.70 43.36
CA ILE A 309 -40.31 -64.15 42.00
C ILE A 309 -40.84 -62.71 42.06
N LYS A 310 -41.80 -62.41 42.94
CA LYS A 310 -42.32 -61.06 43.11
C LYS A 310 -41.22 -60.09 43.58
N LYS A 311 -40.46 -60.47 44.61
CA LYS A 311 -39.31 -59.68 45.09
C LYS A 311 -38.24 -59.46 44.02
N LEU A 312 -37.98 -60.44 43.16
CA LEU A 312 -37.01 -60.30 42.07
C LEU A 312 -37.51 -59.31 41.01
N ARG A 313 -38.77 -59.40 40.61
CA ARG A 313 -39.37 -58.46 39.64
C ARG A 313 -39.34 -57.02 40.15
N ASP A 314 -39.65 -56.81 41.43
CA ASP A 314 -39.61 -55.50 42.05
C ASP A 314 -38.18 -54.92 42.02
N LYS A 315 -37.17 -55.73 42.37
CA LYS A 315 -35.75 -55.31 42.28
C LYS A 315 -35.34 -54.98 40.85
N THR A 316 -35.70 -55.80 39.87
CA THR A 316 -35.39 -55.52 38.46
C THR A 316 -36.06 -54.22 37.99
N HIS A 317 -37.30 -53.95 38.42
CA HIS A 317 -37.98 -52.70 38.11
C HIS A 317 -37.28 -51.48 38.74
N THR A 318 -36.79 -51.59 39.98
CA THR A 318 -36.03 -50.49 40.60
C THR A 318 -34.69 -50.23 39.90
N VAL A 319 -34.07 -51.27 39.35
CA VAL A 319 -32.81 -51.15 38.59
C VAL A 319 -33.07 -50.48 37.23
N ASP A 320 -34.15 -50.84 36.53
CA ASP A 320 -34.54 -50.21 35.25
C ASP A 320 -34.87 -48.72 35.40
N GLU A 321 -35.64 -48.36 36.42
CA GLU A 321 -35.98 -46.96 36.71
C GLU A 321 -34.75 -46.10 37.03
N ASN A 322 -33.86 -46.60 37.88
CA ASN A 322 -32.74 -45.79 38.37
C ASN A 322 -31.55 -45.76 37.40
N LEU A 323 -31.16 -46.90 36.83
CA LEU A 323 -29.95 -46.98 36.01
C LEU A 323 -30.22 -46.70 34.53
N ALA A 324 -31.29 -47.25 33.94
CA ALA A 324 -31.57 -47.05 32.52
C ALA A 324 -32.29 -45.72 32.26
N LYS A 325 -33.48 -45.53 32.87
CA LYS A 325 -34.28 -44.32 32.63
C LYS A 325 -33.65 -43.07 33.24
N GLY A 326 -33.07 -43.19 34.44
CA GLY A 326 -32.35 -42.10 35.11
C GLY A 326 -31.18 -41.55 34.28
N GLN A 327 -30.31 -42.41 33.76
CA GLN A 327 -29.15 -41.98 32.97
C GLN A 327 -29.56 -41.42 31.59
N LEU A 328 -30.55 -42.01 30.93
CA LEU A 328 -31.09 -41.45 29.67
C LEU A 328 -31.69 -40.05 29.87
N LYS A 329 -32.38 -39.82 30.99
CA LYS A 329 -32.89 -38.49 31.36
C LYS A 329 -31.74 -37.51 31.63
N LEU A 330 -30.66 -37.96 32.27
CA LEU A 330 -29.46 -37.13 32.50
C LEU A 330 -28.80 -36.72 31.17
N ILE A 331 -28.62 -37.65 30.22
CA ILE A 331 -28.07 -37.35 28.89
C ILE A 331 -28.97 -36.35 28.14
N LYS A 332 -30.30 -36.53 28.20
CA LYS A 332 -31.25 -35.57 27.61
C LYS A 332 -31.12 -34.18 28.24
N LEU A 333 -30.97 -34.10 29.56
CA LEU A 333 -30.78 -32.83 30.28
C LEU A 333 -29.43 -32.19 29.94
N CYS A 334 -28.35 -32.95 29.83
CA CYS A 334 -27.03 -32.45 29.41
C CYS A 334 -27.08 -31.88 27.98
N ARG A 335 -27.73 -32.59 27.05
CA ARG A 335 -27.93 -32.09 25.68
C ARG A 335 -28.80 -30.83 25.65
N SER A 336 -29.88 -30.79 26.44
CA SER A 336 -30.72 -29.60 26.56
C SER A 336 -29.92 -28.41 27.12
N ARG A 337 -29.09 -28.63 28.15
CA ARG A 337 -28.21 -27.60 28.71
C ARG A 337 -27.22 -27.10 27.67
N ALA A 338 -26.58 -27.97 26.90
CA ALA A 338 -25.67 -27.58 25.82
C ALA A 338 -26.41 -26.71 24.77
N ASN A 339 -27.61 -27.11 24.37
CA ASN A 339 -28.43 -26.33 23.44
C ASN A 339 -28.81 -24.96 24.00
N TYR A 340 -29.18 -24.86 25.29
CA TYR A 340 -29.47 -23.59 25.94
C TYR A 340 -28.24 -22.69 26.03
N ILE A 341 -27.05 -23.24 26.26
CA ILE A 341 -25.79 -22.48 26.25
C ILE A 341 -25.51 -21.94 24.85
N HIS A 342 -25.68 -22.75 23.80
CA HIS A 342 -25.52 -22.27 22.43
C HIS A 342 -26.52 -21.16 22.08
N LEU A 343 -27.78 -21.29 22.51
CA LEU A 343 -28.79 -20.25 22.31
C LEU A 343 -28.44 -18.96 23.06
N TYR A 344 -28.00 -19.07 24.31
CA TYR A 344 -27.58 -17.95 25.13
C TYR A 344 -26.40 -17.21 24.51
N ASN A 345 -25.37 -17.92 24.03
CA ASN A 345 -24.22 -17.31 23.37
C ASN A 345 -24.62 -16.55 22.10
N LYS A 346 -25.53 -17.12 21.29
CA LYS A 346 -26.08 -16.41 20.11
C LYS A 346 -26.85 -15.14 20.51
N LEU A 347 -27.71 -15.22 21.52
CA LEU A 347 -28.45 -14.05 22.02
C LEU A 347 -27.51 -12.97 22.60
N LYS A 348 -26.43 -13.36 23.29
CA LYS A 348 -25.39 -12.45 23.79
C LYS A 348 -24.72 -11.71 22.64
N SER A 349 -24.33 -12.40 21.56
CA SER A 349 -23.79 -11.77 20.35
C SER A 349 -24.77 -10.81 19.69
N MET A 350 -26.07 -11.14 19.65
CA MET A 350 -27.12 -10.25 19.11
C MET A 350 -27.29 -8.99 19.96
N SER A 351 -27.21 -9.10 21.28
CA SER A 351 -27.25 -7.96 22.19
C SER A 351 -26.05 -7.03 22.03
N ALA A 352 -24.85 -7.61 21.87
CA ALA A 352 -23.62 -6.84 21.66
C ALA A 352 -23.72 -5.97 20.39
N ILE A 353 -24.18 -6.55 19.28
CA ILE A 353 -24.35 -5.82 18.00
C ILE A 353 -25.31 -4.64 18.12
N HIS A 354 -26.41 -4.81 18.86
CA HIS A 354 -27.37 -3.72 19.06
C HIS A 354 -26.76 -2.54 19.83
N GLN A 355 -25.91 -2.83 20.83
CA GLN A 355 -25.19 -1.81 21.58
C GLN A 355 -24.12 -1.12 20.72
N THR A 356 -23.42 -1.86 19.85
CA THR A 356 -22.38 -1.28 18.99
C THR A 356 -22.90 -0.18 18.07
N GLN A 357 -24.14 -0.28 17.59
CA GLN A 357 -24.75 0.77 16.75
C GLN A 357 -24.89 2.12 17.47
N GLN A 358 -25.23 2.11 18.77
CA GLN A 358 -25.33 3.33 19.60
C GLN A 358 -23.93 3.89 19.94
N ILE A 359 -22.95 3.01 20.15
CA ILE A 359 -21.56 3.39 20.42
C ILE A 359 -20.96 4.08 19.18
N ILE A 360 -21.16 3.53 17.98
CA ILE A 360 -20.68 4.15 16.73
C ILE A 360 -21.23 5.58 16.57
N GLN A 361 -22.51 5.81 16.87
CA GLN A 361 -23.10 7.15 16.79
C GLN A 361 -22.50 8.14 17.81
N THR A 362 -22.12 7.65 18.98
CA THR A 362 -21.49 8.48 20.02
C THR A 362 -20.05 8.85 19.62
N LEU A 363 -19.30 7.90 19.07
CA LEU A 363 -17.93 8.11 18.58
C LEU A 363 -17.84 9.06 17.38
N LEU A 364 -18.87 9.05 16.52
CA LEU A 364 -19.01 10.06 15.47
C LEU A 364 -19.25 11.46 16.02
N GLY A 365 -19.87 11.58 17.20
CA GLY A 365 -20.06 12.86 17.89
C GLY A 365 -18.80 13.38 18.57
N THR A 366 -17.87 12.50 18.95
CA THR A 366 -16.58 12.85 19.57
C THR A 366 -15.41 12.95 18.58
N ASN A 367 -15.67 12.82 17.26
CA ASN A 367 -14.66 12.81 16.17
C ASN A 367 -13.61 11.68 16.27
N GLU A 368 -13.90 10.59 16.99
CA GLU A 368 -13.02 9.43 17.08
C GLU A 368 -13.28 8.43 15.96
N PHE A 369 -12.91 8.81 14.74
CA PHE A 369 -13.18 8.01 13.53
C PHE A 369 -12.46 6.65 13.51
N VAL A 370 -11.25 6.57 14.07
CA VAL A 370 -10.46 5.33 14.09
C VAL A 370 -11.15 4.24 14.93
N GLY A 371 -11.61 4.59 16.13
CA GLY A 371 -12.35 3.67 17.01
C GLY A 371 -13.69 3.25 16.42
N ALA A 372 -14.38 4.16 15.73
CA ALA A 372 -15.62 3.84 15.03
C ALA A 372 -15.40 2.83 13.89
N LEU A 373 -14.32 2.95 13.11
CA LEU A 373 -13.99 2.02 12.03
C LEU A 373 -13.62 0.62 12.56
N ASP A 374 -12.89 0.53 13.68
CA ASP A 374 -12.56 -0.76 14.30
C ASP A 374 -13.80 -1.48 14.82
N LEU A 375 -14.72 -0.74 15.43
CA LEU A 375 -16.01 -1.28 15.86
C LEU A 375 -16.86 -1.74 14.68
N ILE A 376 -16.82 -1.04 13.55
CA ILE A 376 -17.53 -1.44 12.32
C ILE A 376 -16.94 -2.74 11.76
N SER A 377 -15.61 -2.83 11.62
CA SER A 377 -14.92 -4.02 11.12
C SER A 377 -15.17 -5.24 12.02
N THR A 378 -14.98 -5.10 13.34
CA THR A 378 -15.25 -6.19 14.29
C THR A 378 -16.73 -6.61 14.30
N THR A 379 -17.66 -5.66 14.14
CA THR A 379 -19.10 -5.97 14.04
C THR A 379 -19.42 -6.72 12.74
N GLN A 380 -18.81 -6.34 11.61
CA GLN A 380 -18.97 -7.04 10.34
C GLN A 380 -18.42 -8.47 10.42
N ASP A 381 -17.28 -8.69 11.09
CA ASP A 381 -16.70 -10.02 11.30
C ASP A 381 -17.59 -10.91 12.17
N ILE A 382 -18.12 -10.37 13.28
CA ILE A 382 -19.06 -11.10 14.16
C ILE A 382 -20.34 -11.47 13.39
N LEU A 383 -20.83 -10.57 12.54
CA LEU A 383 -22.00 -10.82 11.70
C LEU A 383 -21.76 -11.95 10.69
N ASN A 384 -20.58 -11.97 10.07
CA ASN A 384 -20.20 -12.96 9.06
C ASN A 384 -19.86 -14.34 9.67
N GLN A 385 -19.21 -14.39 10.84
CA GLN A 385 -18.76 -15.66 11.45
C GLN A 385 -19.82 -16.30 12.35
N HIS A 386 -20.45 -15.54 13.25
CA HIS A 386 -21.31 -16.10 14.31
C HIS A 386 -22.81 -16.06 14.00
N LEU A 387 -23.25 -15.15 13.10
CA LEU A 387 -24.67 -14.84 12.88
C LEU A 387 -25.13 -15.03 11.42
N ALA A 388 -24.30 -15.69 10.60
CA ALA A 388 -24.65 -16.02 9.22
C ALA A 388 -25.98 -16.80 9.14
N GLY A 389 -26.94 -16.26 8.40
CA GLY A 389 -28.26 -16.88 8.17
C GLY A 389 -29.41 -16.32 9.02
N ILE A 390 -29.18 -15.37 9.93
CA ILE A 390 -30.25 -14.73 10.69
C ILE A 390 -30.88 -13.59 9.88
N HIS A 391 -32.15 -13.76 9.50
CA HIS A 391 -32.87 -12.79 8.66
C HIS A 391 -33.00 -11.37 9.26
N SER A 392 -33.07 -11.26 10.59
CA SER A 392 -33.24 -9.97 11.29
C SER A 392 -32.08 -8.98 11.06
N PHE A 393 -30.87 -9.46 10.76
CA PHE A 393 -29.67 -8.62 10.56
C PHE A 393 -29.24 -8.50 9.11
N ARG A 394 -30.07 -8.93 8.15
CA ARG A 394 -29.74 -8.91 6.71
C ARG A 394 -29.33 -7.53 6.20
N HIS A 395 -29.93 -6.47 6.73
CA HIS A 395 -29.67 -5.10 6.30
C HIS A 395 -28.59 -4.40 7.12
N LEU A 396 -28.15 -4.98 8.24
CA LEU A 396 -27.16 -4.35 9.12
C LEU A 396 -25.78 -4.30 8.46
N GLY A 397 -25.38 -5.36 7.75
CA GLY A 397 -24.13 -5.34 6.97
C GLY A 397 -24.10 -4.20 5.96
N SER A 398 -25.17 -4.01 5.19
CA SER A 398 -25.28 -2.87 4.26
C SER A 398 -25.31 -1.51 4.96
N GLN A 399 -25.94 -1.40 6.14
CA GLN A 399 -25.96 -0.16 6.91
C GLN A 399 -24.58 0.20 7.46
N LEU A 400 -23.82 -0.80 7.94
CA LEU A 400 -22.45 -0.61 8.40
C LEU A 400 -21.53 -0.17 7.25
N SER A 401 -21.68 -0.73 6.05
CA SER A 401 -20.95 -0.28 4.86
C SER A 401 -21.33 1.14 4.40
N GLU A 402 -22.59 1.55 4.57
CA GLU A 402 -22.99 2.95 4.29
C GLU A 402 -22.48 3.92 5.36
N LEU A 403 -22.42 3.51 6.64
CA LEU A 403 -21.78 4.29 7.70
C LEU A 403 -20.28 4.44 7.47
N GLU A 404 -19.61 3.40 6.98
CA GLU A 404 -18.20 3.43 6.58
C GLU A 404 -17.95 4.45 5.46
N LYS A 405 -18.81 4.48 4.42
CA LYS A 405 -18.76 5.49 3.35
C LYS A 405 -19.07 6.92 3.85
N LEU A 406 -19.96 7.05 4.84
CA LEU A 406 -20.24 8.35 5.45
C LEU A 406 -19.01 8.86 6.21
N ILE A 407 -18.34 7.99 6.96
CA ILE A 407 -17.08 8.30 7.65
C ILE A 407 -16.00 8.75 6.66
N ASP A 408 -15.85 8.09 5.51
CA ASP A 408 -14.91 8.53 4.46
C ASP A 408 -15.17 9.97 3.98
N LYS A 409 -16.44 10.30 3.72
CA LYS A 409 -16.80 11.68 3.31
C LYS A 409 -16.58 12.70 4.42
N MET A 410 -16.86 12.34 5.68
CA MET A 410 -16.62 13.22 6.82
C MET A 410 -15.12 13.44 7.04
N LEU A 411 -14.30 12.38 6.98
CA LEU A 411 -12.84 12.46 7.09
C LEU A 411 -12.23 13.34 6.00
N GLN A 412 -12.68 13.19 4.74
CA GLN A 412 -12.21 14.06 3.64
C GLN A 412 -12.58 15.52 3.87
N ALA A 413 -13.80 15.82 4.33
CA ALA A 413 -14.24 17.18 4.61
C ALA A 413 -13.47 17.82 5.77
N ASP A 414 -13.26 17.08 6.85
CA ASP A 414 -12.49 17.53 8.02
C ASP A 414 -11.01 17.72 7.67
N PHE A 415 -10.45 16.86 6.83
CA PHE A 415 -9.09 16.99 6.31
C PHE A 415 -8.92 18.27 5.47
N CYS A 416 -9.82 18.52 4.51
CA CYS A 416 -9.79 19.75 3.71
C CYS A 416 -9.89 21.01 4.59
N LYS A 417 -10.78 20.98 5.58
CA LYS A 417 -10.97 22.08 6.51
C LYS A 417 -9.71 22.33 7.34
N TYR A 418 -9.12 21.27 7.90
CA TYR A 418 -7.88 21.36 8.66
C TYR A 418 -6.73 21.93 7.84
N ILE A 419 -6.51 21.43 6.61
CA ILE A 419 -5.45 21.96 5.74
C ILE A 419 -5.70 23.43 5.39
N SER A 420 -6.94 23.79 5.10
CA SER A 420 -7.30 25.17 4.79
C SER A 420 -7.04 26.10 5.98
N GLU A 421 -7.33 25.64 7.20
CA GLU A 421 -7.06 26.39 8.44
C GLU A 421 -5.55 26.53 8.70
N GLU A 422 -4.76 25.46 8.52
CA GLU A 422 -3.30 25.48 8.71
C GLU A 422 -2.55 26.30 7.66
N LEU A 423 -2.91 26.18 6.38
CA LEU A 423 -2.22 26.87 5.30
C LEU A 423 -2.60 28.35 5.20
N ASN A 424 -3.82 28.72 5.61
CA ASN A 424 -4.27 30.13 5.62
C ASN A 424 -3.97 30.84 6.95
N ARG A 425 -3.31 30.19 7.91
CA ARG A 425 -2.82 30.83 9.14
C ARG A 425 -1.85 31.98 8.77
N PRO A 426 -1.96 33.16 9.42
CA PRO A 426 -1.11 34.30 9.10
C PRO A 426 0.38 33.94 9.14
N VAL A 427 1.14 34.53 8.23
CA VAL A 427 2.57 34.22 8.02
C VAL A 427 3.43 34.62 9.23
N THR A 428 2.94 35.51 10.09
CA THR A 428 3.57 35.89 11.36
C THR A 428 3.64 34.76 12.38
N ASP A 429 2.91 33.67 12.16
CA ASP A 429 2.91 32.54 13.07
C ASP A 429 3.96 31.48 12.69
N LEU A 430 5.02 31.41 13.50
CA LEU A 430 6.18 30.54 13.28
C LEU A 430 5.99 29.11 13.81
N GLN A 431 4.82 28.79 14.36
CA GLN A 431 4.54 27.44 14.83
C GLN A 431 4.42 26.49 13.62
N ARG A 432 5.16 25.36 13.67
CA ARG A 432 5.31 24.44 12.52
C ARG A 432 4.00 23.77 12.09
N LEU A 433 3.16 23.36 13.05
CA LEU A 433 1.81 22.79 12.88
C LEU A 433 0.98 23.12 14.14
N ALA A 434 -0.31 23.43 14.01
CA ALA A 434 -1.25 23.37 15.13
C ALA A 434 -1.99 22.02 15.15
N GLU A 435 -2.32 21.48 16.33
CA GLU A 435 -3.14 20.25 16.49
C GLU A 435 -2.61 18.98 15.75
N GLU A 436 -1.32 18.63 15.93
CA GLU A 436 -0.69 17.44 15.32
C GLU A 436 -1.48 16.13 15.58
N GLU A 437 -2.04 15.96 16.78
CA GLU A 437 -2.82 14.77 17.18
C GLU A 437 -4.09 14.57 16.35
N LYS A 438 -4.73 15.67 15.93
CA LYS A 438 -5.93 15.66 15.10
C LYS A 438 -5.60 15.30 13.65
N LEU A 439 -4.49 15.82 13.12
CA LEU A 439 -3.99 15.43 11.80
C LEU A 439 -3.64 13.94 11.75
N VAL A 440 -2.92 13.45 12.77
CA VAL A 440 -2.55 12.03 12.90
C VAL A 440 -3.81 11.17 12.88
N SER A 441 -4.83 11.53 13.67
CA SER A 441 -6.11 10.79 13.74
C SER A 441 -6.86 10.76 12.40
N ILE A 442 -6.91 11.89 11.68
CA ILE A 442 -7.57 11.98 10.37
C ILE A 442 -6.81 11.14 9.33
N VAL A 443 -5.49 11.28 9.26
CA VAL A 443 -4.65 10.53 8.30
C VAL A 443 -4.69 9.03 8.57
N PHE A 444 -4.68 8.60 9.85
CA PHE A 444 -4.88 7.19 10.20
C PHE A 444 -6.26 6.68 9.77
N GLY A 445 -7.32 7.47 9.97
CA GLY A 445 -8.67 7.12 9.49
C GLY A 445 -8.72 6.92 7.98
N MET A 446 -8.10 7.82 7.21
CA MET A 446 -8.05 7.75 5.74
C MET A 446 -7.17 6.59 5.23
N LEU A 447 -6.05 6.30 5.91
CA LEU A 447 -5.19 5.17 5.58
C LEU A 447 -5.89 3.83 5.82
N LYS A 448 -6.68 3.69 6.90
CA LYS A 448 -7.49 2.48 7.15
C LYS A 448 -8.49 2.19 6.04
N GLN A 449 -9.01 3.22 5.38
CA GLN A 449 -9.95 3.09 4.26
C GLN A 449 -9.26 2.90 2.91
N ASN A 450 -7.92 2.74 2.88
CA ASN A 450 -7.09 2.64 1.67
C ASN A 450 -7.24 3.84 0.70
N ASN A 451 -7.60 5.01 1.22
CA ASN A 451 -7.81 6.20 0.42
C ASN A 451 -6.56 7.09 0.47
N PHE A 452 -5.73 7.06 -0.59
CA PHE A 452 -4.51 7.86 -0.71
C PHE A 452 -4.73 9.24 -1.37
N SER A 453 -5.98 9.60 -1.69
CA SER A 453 -6.30 10.86 -2.37
C SER A 453 -5.93 12.11 -1.56
N PHE A 454 -5.74 11.97 -0.25
CA PHE A 454 -5.38 13.05 0.65
C PHE A 454 -4.05 13.74 0.28
N ILE A 455 -3.10 13.03 -0.36
CA ILE A 455 -1.84 13.62 -0.85
C ILE A 455 -2.11 14.60 -2.00
N ASP A 456 -3.00 14.23 -2.92
CA ASP A 456 -3.39 15.09 -4.05
C ASP A 456 -4.23 16.28 -3.58
N THR A 457 -5.15 16.06 -2.63
CA THR A 457 -5.92 17.14 -2.01
C THR A 457 -5.02 18.16 -1.30
N PHE A 458 -4.03 17.68 -0.53
CA PHE A 458 -3.07 18.57 0.12
C PHE A 458 -2.25 19.38 -0.89
N LYS A 459 -1.82 18.75 -1.99
CA LYS A 459 -1.09 19.42 -3.07
C LYS A 459 -1.91 20.54 -3.71
N ASP A 460 -3.17 20.28 -4.05
CA ASP A 460 -4.06 21.26 -4.69
C ASP A 460 -4.41 22.43 -3.77
N GLU A 461 -4.62 22.16 -2.48
CA GLU A 461 -4.86 23.21 -1.49
C GLU A 461 -3.61 24.08 -1.29
N THR A 462 -2.42 23.46 -1.20
CA THR A 462 -1.14 24.18 -1.13
C THR A 462 -0.91 25.07 -2.35
N PHE A 463 -1.25 24.60 -3.55
CA PHE A 463 -1.20 25.42 -4.77
C PHE A 463 -2.15 26.62 -4.72
N THR A 464 -3.30 26.47 -4.07
CA THR A 464 -4.29 27.53 -3.89
C THR A 464 -3.79 28.56 -2.88
N SER A 465 -3.25 28.13 -1.74
CA SER A 465 -2.65 29.00 -0.72
C SER A 465 -1.43 29.77 -1.25
N ILE A 466 -0.52 29.13 -1.97
CA ILE A 466 0.62 29.81 -2.63
C ILE A 466 0.13 30.90 -3.59
N LYS A 467 -0.89 30.60 -4.40
CA LYS A 467 -1.47 31.58 -5.33
C LYS A 467 -2.13 32.75 -4.58
N ALA A 468 -2.81 32.49 -3.47
CA ALA A 468 -3.42 33.50 -2.63
C ALA A 468 -2.38 34.42 -1.99
N ILE A 469 -1.31 33.86 -1.41
CA ILE A 469 -0.25 34.62 -0.73
C ILE A 469 0.56 35.46 -1.72
N VAL A 470 0.88 34.92 -2.91
CA VAL A 470 1.52 35.73 -3.97
C VAL A 470 0.62 36.90 -4.35
N LYS A 471 -0.68 36.68 -4.53
CA LYS A 471 -1.63 37.75 -4.87
C LYS A 471 -1.74 38.77 -3.74
N GLN A 472 -1.85 38.33 -2.50
CA GLN A 472 -1.99 39.19 -1.32
C GLN A 472 -0.74 40.05 -1.12
N THR A 473 0.46 39.46 -1.14
CA THR A 473 1.73 40.19 -0.99
C THR A 473 1.88 41.26 -2.08
N VAL A 474 1.49 40.95 -3.32
CA VAL A 474 1.51 41.95 -4.41
C VAL A 474 0.49 43.06 -4.17
N VAL A 475 -0.72 42.74 -3.68
CA VAL A 475 -1.75 43.74 -3.37
C VAL A 475 -1.30 44.65 -2.22
N GLU A 476 -0.74 44.10 -1.14
CA GLU A 476 -0.29 44.87 0.04
C GLU A 476 0.73 45.95 -0.36
N HIS A 477 1.74 45.59 -1.15
CA HIS A 477 2.77 46.53 -1.62
C HIS A 477 2.26 47.51 -2.69
N VAL A 478 1.26 47.12 -3.49
CA VAL A 478 0.65 48.01 -4.50
C VAL A 478 -0.32 49.02 -3.87
N CYS A 479 -1.11 48.62 -2.87
CA CYS A 479 -2.08 49.48 -2.20
C CYS A 479 -1.42 50.62 -1.41
N VAL A 480 -0.21 50.43 -0.88
CA VAL A 480 0.56 51.48 -0.20
C VAL A 480 0.91 52.66 -1.13
N LEU A 481 0.88 52.46 -2.46
CA LEU A 481 1.15 53.50 -3.45
C LEU A 481 -0.08 54.30 -3.90
N ASP A 482 -1.30 53.79 -3.70
CA ASP A 482 -2.53 54.36 -4.27
C ASP A 482 -3.19 55.41 -3.36
N ASP A 483 -2.48 55.88 -2.32
CA ASP A 483 -2.94 56.94 -1.40
C ASP A 483 -2.88 58.36 -2.02
N GLY A 484 -2.50 58.45 -3.30
CA GLY A 484 -2.46 59.70 -4.08
C GLY A 484 -3.32 59.61 -5.34
N ASP A 485 -4.45 60.34 -5.32
CA ASP A 485 -5.36 60.64 -6.45
C ASP A 485 -4.86 60.20 -7.84
N SER A 486 -5.23 58.99 -8.28
CA SER A 486 -5.13 58.59 -9.68
C SER A 486 -6.46 58.05 -10.18
N ASP A 487 -7.04 58.82 -11.11
CA ASP A 487 -8.29 58.57 -11.82
C ASP A 487 -8.48 57.09 -12.23
N GLY A 488 -9.53 56.47 -11.68
CA GLY A 488 -10.65 55.87 -12.43
C GLY A 488 -10.40 54.79 -13.49
N ILE A 489 -9.17 54.37 -13.75
CA ILE A 489 -8.85 53.29 -14.68
C ILE A 489 -8.47 52.07 -13.85
N VAL A 490 -9.34 51.05 -13.88
CA VAL A 490 -9.04 49.72 -13.32
C VAL A 490 -7.87 49.12 -14.10
N ARG A 491 -6.65 49.48 -13.71
CA ARG A 491 -5.41 48.88 -14.21
C ARG A 491 -5.31 47.47 -13.62
N GLY A 492 -4.87 46.50 -14.41
CA GLY A 492 -4.60 45.18 -13.88
C GLY A 492 -3.50 45.24 -12.81
N LEU A 493 -3.55 44.36 -11.80
CA LEU A 493 -2.52 44.23 -10.76
C LEU A 493 -1.08 44.19 -11.33
N GLY A 494 -0.90 43.54 -12.48
CA GLY A 494 0.38 43.48 -13.17
C GLY A 494 0.85 44.80 -13.77
N ASP A 495 -0.05 45.75 -14.08
CA ASP A 495 0.30 47.08 -14.57
C ASP A 495 0.57 48.05 -13.41
N GLN A 496 -0.10 47.90 -12.28
CA GLN A 496 0.21 48.66 -11.06
C GLN A 496 1.55 48.23 -10.45
N MET A 497 1.86 46.93 -10.45
CA MET A 497 3.17 46.40 -10.02
C MET A 497 4.35 46.92 -10.86
N ARG A 498 4.10 47.40 -12.09
CA ARG A 498 5.14 48.02 -12.93
C ARG A 498 5.51 49.45 -12.51
N LEU A 499 4.69 50.10 -11.68
CA LEU A 499 4.94 51.46 -11.19
C LEU A 499 5.86 51.50 -9.96
N LEU A 500 6.10 50.37 -9.29
CA LEU A 500 6.99 50.29 -8.13
C LEU A 500 8.41 50.73 -8.48
N ASP A 501 9.10 51.45 -7.59
CA ASP A 501 10.52 51.74 -7.73
C ASP A 501 11.39 50.52 -7.36
N TYR A 502 12.69 50.54 -7.69
CA TYR A 502 13.61 49.44 -7.36
C TYR A 502 13.58 49.02 -5.87
N PRO A 503 13.75 49.91 -4.87
CA PRO A 503 13.74 49.50 -3.46
C PRO A 503 12.41 48.87 -3.04
N GLN A 504 11.29 49.46 -3.45
CA GLN A 504 9.95 48.94 -3.18
C GLN A 504 9.74 47.55 -3.81
N TRP A 505 10.23 47.36 -5.04
CA TRP A 505 10.19 46.08 -5.72
C TRP A 505 11.06 45.02 -5.03
N THR A 506 12.25 45.40 -4.54
CA THR A 506 13.10 44.47 -3.81
C THR A 506 12.49 44.07 -2.48
N ASP A 507 11.80 44.97 -1.78
CA ASP A 507 11.14 44.66 -0.52
C ASP A 507 9.90 43.78 -0.75
N LEU A 508 9.11 44.03 -1.81
CA LEU A 508 8.07 43.11 -2.27
C LEU A 508 8.62 41.69 -2.52
N LEU A 509 9.78 41.57 -3.18
CA LEU A 509 10.40 40.27 -3.44
C LEU A 509 10.90 39.58 -2.17
N LYS A 510 11.50 40.32 -1.21
CA LYS A 510 11.92 39.75 0.08
C LYS A 510 10.71 39.24 0.86
N ASP A 511 9.66 40.04 0.95
CA ASP A 511 8.44 39.67 1.66
C ASP A 511 7.78 38.47 0.98
N LEU A 512 7.69 38.49 -0.35
CA LEU A 512 7.17 37.35 -1.12
C LEU A 512 7.96 36.07 -0.86
N PHE A 513 9.29 36.12 -0.89
CA PHE A 513 10.13 34.95 -0.65
C PHE A 513 10.03 34.46 0.78
N SER A 514 10.05 35.35 1.77
CA SER A 514 9.84 34.98 3.18
C SER A 514 8.48 34.33 3.41
N ASN A 515 7.42 34.89 2.83
CA ASN A 515 6.06 34.36 2.94
C ASN A 515 5.94 32.98 2.28
N LEU A 516 6.56 32.78 1.12
CA LEU A 516 6.59 31.49 0.44
C LEU A 516 7.41 30.45 1.24
N LEU A 517 8.54 30.84 1.83
CA LEU A 517 9.36 29.93 2.63
C LEU A 517 8.59 29.41 3.85
N VAL A 518 7.83 30.27 4.55
CA VAL A 518 7.00 29.83 5.70
C VAL A 518 5.97 28.77 5.29
N ILE A 519 5.29 28.93 4.15
CA ILE A 519 4.34 27.92 3.65
C ILE A 519 5.08 26.62 3.29
N LEU A 520 6.23 26.72 2.62
CA LEU A 520 7.02 25.56 2.22
C LEU A 520 7.56 24.79 3.44
N GLU A 521 7.93 25.48 4.51
CA GLU A 521 8.31 24.85 5.79
C GLU A 521 7.12 24.18 6.47
N ARG A 522 5.93 24.79 6.48
CA ARG A 522 4.69 24.15 6.96
C ARG A 522 4.34 22.91 6.14
N ALA A 523 4.46 22.98 4.82
CA ALA A 523 4.23 21.83 3.93
C ALA A 523 5.24 20.70 4.18
N LYS A 524 6.50 21.05 4.47
CA LYS A 524 7.52 20.07 4.87
C LYS A 524 7.18 19.43 6.22
N ALA A 525 6.75 20.21 7.21
CA ALA A 525 6.32 19.68 8.51
C ALA A 525 5.13 18.71 8.36
N PHE A 526 4.12 19.09 7.59
CA PHE A 526 2.98 18.23 7.25
C PHE A 526 3.44 16.93 6.58
N SER A 527 4.32 17.01 5.57
CA SER A 527 4.86 15.83 4.91
C SER A 527 5.66 14.92 5.86
N GLY A 528 6.34 15.49 6.86
CA GLY A 528 7.04 14.73 7.90
C GLY A 528 6.08 13.92 8.76
N VAL A 529 5.04 14.56 9.30
CA VAL A 529 4.01 13.90 10.13
C VAL A 529 3.27 12.82 9.35
N VAL A 530 2.87 13.10 8.11
CA VAL A 530 2.22 12.11 7.23
C VAL A 530 3.15 10.94 6.94
N SER A 531 4.44 11.18 6.69
CA SER A 531 5.43 10.12 6.49
C SER A 531 5.57 9.25 7.75
N ASP A 532 5.60 9.85 8.93
CA ASP A 532 5.67 9.12 10.20
C ASP A 532 4.40 8.26 10.41
N VAL A 533 3.21 8.78 10.10
CA VAL A 533 1.93 8.04 10.21
C VAL A 533 1.88 6.86 9.22
N ILE A 534 2.32 7.06 7.97
CA ILE A 534 2.44 5.98 6.98
C ILE A 534 3.48 4.94 7.45
N GLY A 535 4.58 5.38 8.07
CA GLY A 535 5.59 4.53 8.72
C GLY A 535 5.03 3.66 9.84
N ILE A 536 4.22 4.25 10.71
CA ILE A 536 3.60 3.55 11.85
C ILE A 536 2.58 2.53 11.33
N SER A 537 1.78 2.91 10.33
CA SER A 537 0.76 2.06 9.72
C SER A 537 1.33 0.84 8.96
N ALA A 538 2.59 0.92 8.51
CA ALA A 538 3.33 -0.17 7.88
C ALA A 538 4.23 -0.95 8.87
N GLY A 539 4.14 -0.69 10.18
CA GLY A 539 4.91 -1.38 11.21
C GLY A 539 6.42 -1.05 11.23
N ARG A 540 6.86 0.00 10.53
CA ARG A 540 8.29 0.35 10.34
C ARG A 540 8.82 1.38 11.33
N THR A 541 7.96 2.20 11.94
CA THR A 541 8.34 3.24 12.92
C THR A 541 7.54 3.07 14.23
N LYS A 542 8.23 3.07 15.38
CA LYS A 542 7.61 2.85 16.71
C LYS A 542 7.18 4.14 17.44
N SER A 543 7.56 5.30 16.93
CA SER A 543 7.16 6.63 17.43
C SER A 543 7.37 7.68 16.34
N PRO A 544 6.57 8.77 16.30
CA PRO A 544 6.84 9.91 15.42
C PRO A 544 8.21 10.50 15.75
N SER A 545 8.96 10.87 14.72
CA SER A 545 10.37 11.26 14.82
C SER A 545 10.48 12.74 15.18
N PRO A 546 11.03 13.13 16.34
CA PRO A 546 11.28 14.54 16.62
C PRO A 546 12.45 15.01 15.75
N THR A 547 12.14 15.70 14.65
CA THR A 547 13.17 16.32 13.80
C THR A 547 13.64 17.62 14.48
N ILE A 548 14.60 17.49 15.40
CA ILE A 548 15.34 18.60 16.03
C ILE A 548 16.78 18.60 15.52
N SER A 549 17.14 19.62 14.73
CA SER A 549 18.54 20.03 14.52
C SER A 549 19.04 20.86 15.73
N PRO A 550 20.33 20.77 16.08
CA PRO A 550 20.81 21.06 17.42
C PRO A 550 21.11 22.56 17.63
N ILE A 551 20.43 23.19 18.58
CA ILE A 551 20.96 24.37 19.28
C ILE A 551 20.88 24.13 20.79
N HIS A 552 22.06 24.21 21.37
CA HIS A 552 22.45 23.92 22.73
C HIS A 552 21.77 24.86 23.75
N LYS A 553 21.13 24.29 24.80
CA LYS A 553 21.42 24.60 26.21
C LYS A 553 20.85 23.52 27.14
N PRO A 554 21.52 23.24 28.29
CA PRO A 554 21.38 21.98 29.02
C PRO A 554 20.44 22.06 30.24
N ASN A 555 20.07 20.86 30.72
CA ASN A 555 19.43 20.53 31.99
C ASN A 555 17.94 20.92 32.14
N LEU A 556 17.05 19.92 32.06
CA LEU A 556 16.29 19.40 33.20
C LEU A 556 15.30 18.31 32.74
N GLN A 557 15.49 17.10 33.32
CA GLN A 557 14.55 16.00 33.57
C GLN A 557 13.68 15.43 32.42
N GLU A 558 13.94 14.15 32.14
CA GLU A 558 13.08 13.22 31.40
C GLU A 558 11.62 13.25 31.91
N PRO A 559 10.62 13.10 31.01
CA PRO A 559 9.34 12.53 31.40
C PRO A 559 9.12 11.20 30.67
N THR A 560 9.11 10.16 31.50
CA THR A 560 8.54 8.85 31.25
C THR A 560 7.00 8.90 31.24
N HIS A 561 6.41 8.07 30.39
CA HIS A 561 5.03 7.54 30.45
C HIS A 561 3.86 8.43 30.04
N ILE A 562 3.23 7.96 28.95
CA ILE A 562 1.77 7.82 28.76
C ILE A 562 1.09 7.60 30.12
N ASN A 563 0.48 8.65 30.67
CA ASN A 563 -0.57 8.59 31.67
C ASN A 563 -1.37 9.89 31.56
N VAL A 564 -2.58 9.77 31.05
CA VAL A 564 -3.60 10.83 31.06
C VAL A 564 -3.98 11.12 32.52
N PRO A 565 -3.93 12.37 33.01
CA PRO A 565 -4.47 12.72 34.31
C PRO A 565 -6.00 12.81 34.21
N VAL A 566 -6.69 12.04 35.05
CA VAL A 566 -8.11 12.23 35.33
C VAL A 566 -8.22 13.39 36.33
N ASP A 567 -8.67 14.55 35.87
CA ASP A 567 -9.12 15.62 36.77
C ASP A 567 -10.57 15.34 37.17
N SER A 568 -10.74 15.14 38.47
CA SER A 568 -11.99 15.08 39.21
C SER A 568 -12.59 16.48 39.33
N ASP A 569 -13.88 16.61 38.99
CA ASP A 569 -14.91 17.39 39.70
C ASP A 569 -15.87 18.11 38.74
N VAL A 570 -16.92 17.40 38.29
CA VAL A 570 -18.26 18.01 38.11
C VAL A 570 -19.33 16.95 38.42
N ASP A 571 -19.99 17.10 39.56
CA ASP A 571 -21.23 16.40 39.93
C ASP A 571 -22.41 16.89 39.07
N MET A 572 -23.16 15.97 38.43
CA MET A 572 -24.65 15.91 38.47
C MET A 572 -25.24 14.79 37.59
N ASN A 573 -25.57 13.68 38.27
CA ASN A 573 -26.79 12.89 38.18
C ASN A 573 -27.30 12.22 36.87
N LEU A 574 -27.21 10.87 36.94
CA LEU A 574 -28.28 9.88 36.71
C LEU A 574 -28.52 9.36 35.28
N LEU A 575 -27.65 8.42 34.88
CA LEU A 575 -27.99 7.05 34.47
C LEU A 575 -26.77 6.17 34.81
N SER A 576 -26.97 5.00 35.41
CA SER A 576 -25.95 4.25 36.16
C SER A 576 -24.80 3.65 35.31
N ASP A 577 -23.61 4.24 35.41
CA ASP A 577 -22.33 3.80 34.82
C ASP A 577 -21.92 2.35 35.15
N SER A 578 -22.50 1.75 36.20
CA SER A 578 -22.31 0.34 36.57
C SER A 578 -22.63 -0.63 35.42
N ASP A 579 -23.67 -0.33 34.65
CA ASP A 579 -24.18 -1.26 33.63
C ASP A 579 -23.49 -1.05 32.28
N TYR A 580 -22.98 0.16 32.03
CA TYR A 580 -22.19 0.52 30.84
C TYR A 580 -20.75 -0.01 30.94
N MET A 581 -20.12 0.08 32.12
CA MET A 581 -18.79 -0.51 32.34
C MET A 581 -18.82 -2.04 32.40
N LYS A 582 -19.91 -2.64 32.89
CA LYS A 582 -20.10 -4.10 32.84
C LYS A 582 -20.35 -4.64 31.44
N SER A 583 -21.07 -3.92 30.58
CA SER A 583 -21.28 -4.34 29.18
C SER A 583 -19.99 -4.27 28.37
N ILE A 584 -19.18 -3.22 28.55
CA ILE A 584 -17.84 -3.09 27.93
C ILE A 584 -16.87 -4.16 28.46
N GLY A 585 -16.81 -4.39 29.77
CA GLY A 585 -15.97 -5.45 30.36
C GLY A 585 -16.33 -6.84 29.85
N ASN A 586 -17.64 -7.15 29.73
CA ASN A 586 -18.12 -8.43 29.20
C ASN A 586 -17.92 -8.60 27.68
N LEU A 587 -17.74 -7.50 26.94
CA LEU A 587 -17.37 -7.47 25.53
C LEU A 587 -15.87 -7.66 25.35
N ASN A 588 -15.06 -7.03 26.21
CA ASN A 588 -13.61 -7.14 26.19
C ASN A 588 -13.13 -8.55 26.60
N ASP A 589 -13.78 -9.18 27.58
CA ASP A 589 -13.55 -10.59 27.95
C ASP A 589 -13.96 -11.56 26.83
N MET A 590 -14.95 -11.19 26.01
CA MET A 590 -15.38 -11.99 24.86
C MET A 590 -14.41 -11.83 23.67
N LEU A 591 -13.87 -10.63 23.46
CA LEU A 591 -12.85 -10.32 22.45
C LEU A 591 -11.49 -10.97 22.76
N CYS A 592 -11.08 -11.01 24.04
CA CYS A 592 -9.85 -11.67 24.49
C CYS A 592 -9.93 -13.21 24.41
N SER A 593 -11.12 -13.80 24.56
CA SER A 593 -11.29 -15.26 24.47
C SER A 593 -11.23 -15.84 23.04
N VAL A 594 -11.28 -14.97 22.02
CA VAL A 594 -11.19 -15.35 20.60
C VAL A 594 -9.79 -15.11 20.02
N SER A 595 -8.94 -14.35 20.72
CA SER A 595 -7.64 -13.86 20.22
C SER A 595 -6.41 -14.57 20.80
N SER A 596 -6.57 -15.68 21.53
CA SER A 596 -5.42 -16.42 22.09
C SER A 596 -4.70 -17.37 21.12
N ASP A 597 -5.07 -17.40 19.83
CA ASP A 597 -4.39 -18.18 18.79
C ASP A 597 -4.33 -17.40 17.47
N SER A 598 -3.55 -16.33 17.42
CA SER A 598 -2.76 -15.90 16.24
C SER A 598 -2.07 -14.57 16.54
N ASP A 599 -0.76 -14.54 16.33
CA ASP A 599 -0.04 -13.29 16.02
C ASP A 599 -0.68 -12.71 14.74
N VAL A 600 -1.67 -11.83 14.89
CA VAL A 600 -2.27 -11.10 13.78
C VAL A 600 -1.30 -9.98 13.42
N ASP A 601 -0.64 -10.12 12.27
CA ASP A 601 0.21 -9.11 11.64
C ASP A 601 -0.48 -7.73 11.66
N MET A 602 0.05 -6.81 12.47
CA MET A 602 -0.31 -5.38 12.50
C MET A 602 0.29 -4.64 11.29
N ASN A 603 0.15 -5.19 10.08
CA ASN A 603 0.57 -4.53 8.84
C ASN A 603 -0.68 -4.10 8.06
N LEU A 604 -1.09 -2.85 8.27
CA LEU A 604 -2.29 -2.28 7.67
C LEU A 604 -2.10 -1.87 6.20
N LEU A 605 -0.84 -1.73 5.77
CA LEU A 605 -0.43 -1.39 4.41
C LEU A 605 0.46 -2.48 3.80
N SER A 606 0.30 -2.72 2.49
CA SER A 606 1.24 -3.53 1.72
C SER A 606 2.57 -2.78 1.52
N ASP A 607 3.69 -3.51 1.48
CA ASP A 607 5.01 -2.92 1.21
C ASP A 607 5.06 -2.13 -0.11
N SER A 608 4.25 -2.53 -1.10
CA SER A 608 4.11 -1.82 -2.39
C SER A 608 3.45 -0.46 -2.20
N ASP A 609 2.38 -0.38 -1.41
CA ASP A 609 1.58 0.84 -1.27
C ASP A 609 2.23 1.84 -0.32
N TYR A 610 3.01 1.34 0.65
CA TYR A 610 3.95 2.14 1.44
C TYR A 610 4.99 2.84 0.54
N MET A 611 5.68 2.10 -0.33
CA MET A 611 6.72 2.69 -1.19
C MET A 611 6.14 3.69 -2.20
N LYS A 612 4.94 3.44 -2.73
CA LYS A 612 4.23 4.38 -3.62
C LYS A 612 3.80 5.65 -2.88
N SER A 613 3.20 5.53 -1.69
CA SER A 613 2.70 6.67 -0.94
C SER A 613 3.81 7.60 -0.47
N ILE A 614 4.94 7.07 0.03
CA ILE A 614 6.13 7.87 0.37
C ILE A 614 6.81 8.45 -0.88
N GLY A 615 6.86 7.71 -1.99
CA GLY A 615 7.33 8.25 -3.26
C GLY A 615 6.51 9.47 -3.69
N ASN A 616 5.18 9.33 -3.70
CA ASN A 616 4.25 10.41 -4.04
C ASN A 616 4.35 11.61 -3.09
N LEU A 617 4.55 11.37 -1.79
CA LEU A 617 4.71 12.43 -0.78
C LEU A 617 5.99 13.25 -1.00
N ASN A 618 7.11 12.59 -1.31
CA ASN A 618 8.38 13.26 -1.63
C ASN A 618 8.30 14.03 -2.96
N ASP A 619 7.66 13.45 -3.97
CA ASP A 619 7.44 14.14 -5.25
C ASP A 619 6.47 15.32 -5.08
N MET A 620 5.47 15.23 -4.20
CA MET A 620 4.56 16.32 -3.87
C MET A 620 5.32 17.55 -3.34
N LEU A 621 6.23 17.36 -2.38
CA LEU A 621 7.05 18.46 -1.86
C LEU A 621 7.88 19.15 -2.96
N CYS A 622 8.42 18.37 -3.90
CA CYS A 622 9.11 18.90 -5.08
C CYS A 622 8.17 19.71 -5.99
N PHE A 623 6.96 19.19 -6.25
CA PHE A 623 5.96 19.88 -7.08
C PHE A 623 5.48 21.19 -6.46
N VAL A 624 5.35 21.26 -5.13
CA VAL A 624 5.00 22.48 -4.40
C VAL A 624 6.09 23.54 -4.55
N CYS A 625 7.37 23.16 -4.40
CA CYS A 625 8.49 24.08 -4.61
C CYS A 625 8.56 24.57 -6.07
N ASP A 626 8.41 23.66 -7.05
CA ASP A 626 8.41 24.02 -8.47
C ASP A 626 7.24 24.97 -8.83
N TYR A 627 6.08 24.78 -8.21
CA TYR A 627 4.94 25.67 -8.40
C TYR A 627 5.15 27.05 -7.75
N ALA A 628 5.75 27.12 -6.56
CA ALA A 628 6.16 28.39 -5.94
C ALA A 628 7.14 29.15 -6.84
N HIS A 629 8.12 28.44 -7.42
CA HIS A 629 9.03 29.02 -8.39
C HIS A 629 8.32 29.49 -9.67
N ASP A 630 7.39 28.71 -10.25
CA ASP A 630 6.61 29.15 -11.42
C ASP A 630 5.82 30.45 -11.14
N ARG A 631 5.25 30.57 -9.94
CA ARG A 631 4.57 31.81 -9.53
C ARG A 631 5.53 32.99 -9.41
N CYS A 632 6.71 32.79 -8.84
CA CYS A 632 7.77 33.81 -8.82
C CYS A 632 8.22 34.18 -10.24
N VAL A 633 8.39 33.21 -11.14
CA VAL A 633 8.74 33.45 -12.55
C VAL A 633 7.70 34.32 -13.24
N ARG A 634 6.40 34.15 -12.97
CA ARG A 634 5.34 35.01 -13.53
C ARG A 634 5.44 36.45 -13.00
N VAL A 635 5.72 36.62 -11.72
CA VAL A 635 5.93 37.94 -11.07
C VAL A 635 7.16 38.63 -11.68
N PHE A 636 8.29 37.94 -11.79
CA PHE A 636 9.50 38.42 -12.47
C PHE A 636 9.24 38.77 -13.93
N SER A 637 8.56 37.90 -14.67
CA SER A 637 8.27 38.10 -16.10
C SER A 637 7.33 39.28 -16.33
N ALA A 638 6.36 39.50 -15.44
CA ALA A 638 5.46 40.65 -15.52
C ALA A 638 6.22 41.99 -15.34
N ARG A 639 7.24 42.02 -14.48
CA ARG A 639 8.13 43.18 -14.28
C ARG A 639 9.14 43.35 -15.42
N ALA A 640 9.62 42.25 -16.00
CA ALA A 640 10.64 42.27 -17.05
C ALA A 640 10.16 42.84 -18.40
N LYS A 641 8.85 42.84 -18.68
CA LYS A 641 8.28 43.21 -20.00
C LYS A 641 8.65 44.62 -20.49
N ASP A 642 8.82 45.58 -19.60
CA ASP A 642 9.13 46.98 -19.96
C ASP A 642 10.64 47.28 -19.99
N GLY A 643 11.49 46.24 -19.91
CA GLY A 643 12.94 46.39 -19.85
C GLY A 643 13.43 47.08 -18.57
N PHE A 644 12.61 47.13 -17.52
CA PHE A 644 12.98 47.70 -16.22
C PHE A 644 14.22 47.00 -15.64
N LEU A 645 14.23 45.66 -15.65
CA LEU A 645 15.36 44.87 -15.15
C LEU A 645 16.65 45.09 -15.93
N GLU A 646 16.53 45.47 -17.22
CA GLU A 646 17.69 45.81 -18.05
C GLU A 646 18.22 47.22 -17.75
N LYS A 647 17.44 48.10 -17.11
CA LYS A 647 17.82 49.49 -16.75
C LYS A 647 18.49 49.59 -15.37
N LEU A 648 18.55 48.51 -14.61
CA LEU A 648 19.13 48.50 -13.28
C LEU A 648 20.62 48.85 -13.30
N SER A 649 21.15 49.38 -12.21
CA SER A 649 22.59 49.47 -12.02
C SER A 649 23.21 48.09 -11.74
N LEU A 650 24.54 47.95 -11.89
CA LEU A 650 25.25 46.71 -11.63
C LEU A 650 25.02 46.21 -10.18
N SER A 651 25.14 47.11 -9.20
CA SER A 651 24.92 46.78 -7.77
C SER A 651 23.50 46.32 -7.48
N GLU A 652 22.50 46.97 -8.11
CA GLU A 652 21.09 46.63 -7.95
C GLU A 652 20.76 45.27 -8.57
N PHE A 653 21.34 44.98 -9.74
CA PHE A 653 21.15 43.68 -10.40
C PHE A 653 21.82 42.55 -9.60
N VAL A 654 23.00 42.78 -9.03
CA VAL A 654 23.71 41.79 -8.18
C VAL A 654 22.92 41.51 -6.90
N ALA A 655 22.40 42.54 -6.24
CA ALA A 655 21.56 42.37 -5.06
C ALA A 655 20.30 41.55 -5.38
N LEU A 656 19.66 41.81 -6.53
CA LEU A 656 18.52 41.02 -7.01
C LEU A 656 18.91 39.56 -7.30
N SER A 657 20.05 39.34 -7.94
CA SER A 657 20.56 38.00 -8.26
C SER A 657 20.82 37.17 -6.99
N ARG A 658 21.46 37.78 -5.98
CA ARG A 658 21.69 37.14 -4.67
C ARG A 658 20.39 36.79 -3.97
N LEU A 659 19.45 37.72 -3.90
CA LEU A 659 18.13 37.52 -3.30
C LEU A 659 17.40 36.31 -3.95
N VAL A 660 17.48 36.18 -5.28
CA VAL A 660 16.92 35.03 -6.01
C VAL A 660 17.67 33.73 -5.71
N GLU A 661 18.99 33.73 -5.71
CA GLU A 661 19.78 32.54 -5.42
C GLU A 661 19.62 32.06 -3.97
N ASP A 662 19.52 32.98 -3.01
CA ASP A 662 19.26 32.68 -1.59
C ASP A 662 17.92 31.91 -1.46
N PHE A 663 16.85 32.46 -2.05
CA PHE A 663 15.54 31.81 -2.05
C PHE A 663 15.54 30.44 -2.76
N VAL A 664 16.22 30.31 -3.91
CA VAL A 664 16.33 29.00 -4.59
C VAL A 664 17.09 28.01 -3.71
N THR A 665 18.14 28.45 -3.02
CA THR A 665 18.95 27.60 -2.14
C THR A 665 18.15 27.16 -0.91
N ASP A 666 17.33 28.04 -0.34
CA ASP A 666 16.41 27.71 0.75
C ASP A 666 15.35 26.70 0.31
N CYS A 667 14.74 26.88 -0.87
CA CYS A 667 13.85 25.89 -1.47
C CYS A 667 14.55 24.54 -1.73
N GLU A 668 15.80 24.55 -2.19
CA GLU A 668 16.62 23.34 -2.37
C GLU A 668 16.87 22.60 -1.05
N ASN A 669 17.08 23.33 0.06
CA ASN A 669 17.22 22.75 1.40
C ASN A 669 15.91 22.14 1.92
N ILE A 670 14.76 22.70 1.51
CA ILE A 670 13.44 22.19 1.87
C ILE A 670 13.16 20.89 1.13
N CYS A 671 13.27 20.86 -0.20
CA CYS A 671 12.88 19.72 -1.05
C CYS A 671 13.97 18.70 -1.38
N GLY A 672 15.25 19.06 -1.19
CA GLY A 672 16.39 18.22 -1.56
C GLY A 672 16.65 18.10 -3.07
N ARG A 673 15.90 18.84 -3.92
CA ARG A 673 16.03 18.82 -5.38
C ARG A 673 16.33 20.23 -5.91
N LYS A 674 17.26 20.31 -6.88
CA LYS A 674 17.56 21.57 -7.57
C LYS A 674 16.47 21.95 -8.56
N SER A 675 15.80 23.06 -8.32
CA SER A 675 14.81 23.60 -9.25
C SER A 675 15.47 24.59 -10.22
N ILE A 676 15.08 24.53 -11.49
CA ILE A 676 15.78 25.20 -12.59
C ILE A 676 14.98 26.43 -13.09
N SER A 677 13.68 26.49 -12.84
CA SER A 677 12.77 27.47 -13.45
C SER A 677 13.14 28.92 -13.11
N LEU A 678 13.38 29.23 -11.83
CA LEU A 678 13.73 30.57 -11.38
C LEU A 678 15.16 30.98 -11.78
N ARG A 679 16.13 30.06 -11.70
CA ARG A 679 17.50 30.30 -12.20
C ARG A 679 17.52 30.52 -13.72
N ALA A 680 16.69 29.81 -14.48
CA ALA A 680 16.60 29.97 -15.93
C ALA A 680 16.08 31.36 -16.35
N ILE A 681 15.08 31.90 -15.64
CA ILE A 681 14.62 33.26 -15.91
C ILE A 681 15.68 34.29 -15.49
N LEU A 682 16.35 34.10 -14.35
CA LEU A 682 17.45 34.97 -13.90
C LEU A 682 18.60 34.99 -14.91
N GLN A 683 18.99 33.83 -15.45
CA GLN A 683 20.00 33.73 -16.49
C GLN A 683 19.57 34.45 -17.77
N THR A 684 18.31 34.31 -18.17
CA THR A 684 17.76 35.00 -19.33
C THR A 684 17.79 36.52 -19.14
N GLN A 685 17.42 37.01 -17.95
CA GLN A 685 17.49 38.43 -17.62
C GLN A 685 18.94 38.93 -17.52
N SER A 686 19.86 38.13 -16.99
CA SER A 686 21.29 38.45 -16.92
C SER A 686 21.88 38.66 -18.32
N ASN A 687 21.55 37.80 -19.27
CA ASN A 687 21.98 37.97 -20.67
C ASN A 687 21.39 39.26 -21.30
N ARG A 688 20.12 39.56 -21.03
CA ARG A 688 19.49 40.80 -21.53
C ARG A 688 20.10 42.06 -20.92
N PHE A 689 20.37 42.04 -19.62
CA PHE A 689 21.09 43.09 -18.91
C PHE A 689 22.48 43.32 -19.52
N ILE A 690 23.25 42.25 -19.77
CA ILE A 690 24.60 42.34 -20.36
C ILE A 690 24.56 42.88 -21.80
N CYS A 691 23.61 42.44 -22.62
CA CYS A 691 23.43 42.98 -23.97
C CYS A 691 23.26 44.50 -23.93
N LYS A 692 22.38 44.99 -23.04
CA LYS A 692 22.15 46.43 -22.91
C LYS A 692 23.32 47.18 -22.29
N PHE A 693 23.93 46.62 -21.25
CA PHE A 693 25.16 47.15 -20.67
C PHE A 693 26.24 47.32 -21.75
N HIS A 694 26.39 46.34 -22.64
CA HIS A 694 27.30 46.42 -23.76
C HIS A 694 26.90 47.50 -24.78
N GLU A 695 25.63 47.54 -25.20
CA GLU A 695 25.13 48.53 -26.15
C GLU A 695 25.30 49.97 -25.67
N GLU A 696 25.09 50.24 -24.37
CA GLU A 696 25.31 51.56 -23.77
C GLU A 696 26.79 51.95 -23.81
N ARG A 697 27.70 51.03 -23.48
CA ARG A 697 29.16 51.29 -23.45
C ARG A 697 29.71 51.43 -24.86
N LYS A 698 29.26 50.59 -25.79
CA LYS A 698 29.61 50.67 -27.22
C LYS A 698 29.12 51.98 -27.84
N SER A 699 27.86 52.36 -27.61
CA SER A 699 27.29 53.63 -28.08
C SER A 699 28.04 54.83 -27.53
N LYS A 700 28.32 54.83 -26.21
CA LYS A 700 29.09 55.89 -25.54
C LYS A 700 30.51 55.97 -26.10
N LEU A 701 31.19 54.85 -26.27
CA LEU A 701 32.55 54.82 -26.82
C LEU A 701 32.57 55.38 -28.25
N SER A 702 31.68 54.93 -29.12
CA SER A 702 31.58 55.42 -30.50
C SER A 702 31.30 56.92 -30.54
N LEU A 703 30.40 57.43 -29.70
CA LEU A 703 30.09 58.86 -29.64
C LEU A 703 31.28 59.72 -29.20
N ILE A 704 32.02 59.27 -28.18
CA ILE A 704 33.20 60.01 -27.68
C ILE A 704 34.32 59.94 -28.74
N LEU A 705 34.50 58.78 -29.38
CA LEU A 705 35.52 58.57 -30.40
C LEU A 705 35.26 59.38 -31.68
N ASP A 706 34.00 59.49 -32.10
CA ASP A 706 33.59 60.27 -33.27
C ASP A 706 33.77 61.79 -33.08
N ASN A 707 33.80 62.25 -31.83
CA ASN A 707 34.03 63.65 -31.47
C ASN A 707 35.48 63.94 -31.04
N GLU A 708 36.36 62.95 -31.10
CA GLU A 708 37.73 63.05 -30.60
C GLU A 708 38.61 63.96 -31.48
N ARG A 709 39.31 64.89 -30.84
CA ARG A 709 40.16 65.88 -31.53
C ARG A 709 41.62 65.45 -31.65
N TRP A 710 41.99 64.31 -31.06
CA TRP A 710 43.35 63.77 -31.08
C TRP A 710 44.37 64.76 -30.51
N LYS A 711 43.98 65.40 -29.40
CA LYS A 711 44.86 66.26 -28.60
C LYS A 711 45.23 65.52 -27.32
N GLN A 712 46.43 65.81 -26.80
CA GLN A 712 46.85 65.32 -25.50
C GLN A 712 45.86 65.82 -24.44
N ALA A 713 45.33 64.89 -23.65
CA ALA A 713 44.38 65.18 -22.58
C ALA A 713 45.12 65.23 -21.24
N ASP A 714 44.70 66.15 -20.37
CA ASP A 714 45.12 66.13 -18.97
C ASP A 714 44.48 64.93 -18.28
N VAL A 715 45.29 64.11 -17.64
CA VAL A 715 44.89 62.89 -16.93
C VAL A 715 44.34 63.29 -15.56
N PRO A 716 43.04 63.08 -15.30
CA PRO A 716 42.48 63.29 -13.97
C PRO A 716 43.06 62.30 -12.96
N VAL A 717 43.16 62.72 -11.70
CA VAL A 717 43.74 61.92 -10.59
C VAL A 717 43.04 60.57 -10.44
N GLU A 718 41.71 60.53 -10.62
CA GLU A 718 40.91 59.30 -10.55
C GLU A 718 41.42 58.20 -11.52
N PHE A 719 41.95 58.58 -12.69
CA PHE A 719 42.49 57.62 -13.65
C PHE A 719 43.90 57.16 -13.30
N GLN A 720 44.73 58.05 -12.75
CA GLN A 720 46.06 57.65 -12.26
C GLN A 720 45.92 56.71 -11.06
N ASP A 721 45.01 57.00 -10.12
CA ASP A 721 44.72 56.12 -8.98
C ASP A 721 44.19 54.75 -9.44
N LEU A 722 43.34 54.70 -10.47
CA LEU A 722 42.86 53.45 -11.07
C LEU A 722 44.02 52.64 -11.66
N VAL A 723 44.93 53.27 -12.38
CA VAL A 723 46.11 52.60 -12.96
C VAL A 723 47.08 52.12 -11.89
N ASP A 724 47.35 52.95 -10.89
CA ASP A 724 48.21 52.61 -9.75
C ASP A 724 47.63 51.43 -8.97
N HIS A 725 46.30 51.41 -8.76
CA HIS A 725 45.60 50.29 -8.13
C HIS A 725 45.73 49.00 -8.94
N ILE A 726 45.59 49.05 -10.26
CA ILE A 726 45.78 47.87 -11.13
C ILE A 726 47.22 47.36 -11.07
N SER A 727 48.21 48.26 -11.04
CA SER A 727 49.64 47.89 -10.95
C SER A 727 50.00 47.30 -9.59
N GLN A 728 49.43 47.82 -8.49
CA GLN A 728 49.73 47.37 -7.12
C GLN A 728 48.95 46.12 -6.68
N SER A 729 47.65 46.06 -6.98
CA SER A 729 46.77 44.98 -6.51
C SER A 729 46.70 43.79 -7.47
N GLY A 730 47.01 44.00 -8.75
CA GLY A 730 46.75 43.02 -9.80
C GLY A 730 45.27 42.81 -10.11
N CYS A 731 44.36 43.47 -9.40
CA CYS A 731 42.91 43.34 -9.54
C CYS A 731 42.32 44.47 -10.39
N LEU A 732 41.53 44.11 -11.41
CA LEU A 732 40.86 45.04 -12.32
C LEU A 732 39.54 45.54 -11.72
N THR A 733 39.62 46.25 -10.60
CA THR A 733 38.47 46.86 -9.91
C THR A 733 38.60 48.37 -9.84
N ILE A 734 37.47 49.08 -9.82
CA ILE A 734 37.47 50.53 -9.63
C ILE A 734 37.74 50.82 -8.14
N PRO A 735 38.84 51.52 -7.79
CA PRO A 735 39.11 51.85 -6.39
C PRO A 735 38.07 52.82 -5.84
N GLU A 736 37.74 52.69 -4.54
CA GLU A 736 36.89 53.64 -3.84
C GLU A 736 37.54 55.03 -3.85
N ARG A 737 36.73 56.08 -4.10
CA ARG A 737 37.19 57.47 -4.16
C ARG A 737 37.94 57.83 -2.87
N ARG A 738 39.24 58.07 -2.98
CA ARG A 738 40.01 58.72 -1.92
C ARG A 738 39.66 60.21 -1.94
N ASN A 739 39.18 60.74 -0.82
CA ASN A 739 38.90 62.18 -0.64
C ASN A 739 40.22 62.98 -0.54
N ASP A 740 41.05 62.96 -1.58
CA ASP A 740 42.32 63.68 -1.63
C ASP A 740 42.20 64.82 -2.65
N SER A 741 41.61 65.95 -2.22
CA SER A 741 41.22 67.08 -3.08
C SER A 741 42.38 67.95 -3.59
N ASP A 742 43.62 67.66 -3.22
CA ASP A 742 44.79 68.53 -3.46
C ASP A 742 45.70 68.08 -4.63
N ARG A 743 45.41 66.96 -5.29
CA ARG A 743 46.23 66.49 -6.43
C ARG A 743 45.78 67.13 -7.74
N LYS A 744 46.71 67.75 -8.47
CA LYS A 744 46.44 68.35 -9.78
C LYS A 744 46.45 67.28 -10.90
N PRO A 745 45.64 67.46 -11.97
CA PRO A 745 45.74 66.63 -13.17
C PRO A 745 47.15 66.64 -13.76
N GLN A 746 47.59 65.51 -14.30
CA GLN A 746 48.91 65.35 -14.92
C GLN A 746 48.82 65.34 -16.44
N GLU A 747 49.85 65.81 -17.14
CA GLU A 747 49.89 65.80 -18.62
C GLU A 747 50.12 64.39 -19.22
N TYR A 748 50.54 63.43 -18.40
CA TYR A 748 50.89 62.06 -18.82
C TYR A 748 50.32 61.05 -17.83
N LEU A 749 49.98 59.86 -18.33
CA LEU A 749 49.63 58.70 -17.52
C LEU A 749 50.90 57.90 -17.23
N LEU A 750 51.16 57.58 -15.97
CA LEU A 750 52.29 56.74 -15.57
C LEU A 750 51.83 55.29 -15.42
N VAL A 751 52.39 54.38 -16.22
CA VAL A 751 52.12 52.93 -16.15
C VAL A 751 53.44 52.19 -16.00
N ASP A 752 53.63 51.44 -14.91
CA ASP A 752 54.83 50.63 -14.66
C ASP A 752 56.16 51.39 -14.89
N SER A 753 56.20 52.67 -14.48
CA SER A 753 57.31 53.65 -14.65
C SER A 753 57.52 54.23 -16.06
N GLU A 754 56.63 53.95 -17.01
CA GLU A 754 56.66 54.52 -18.36
C GLU A 754 55.61 55.64 -18.51
N LYS A 755 55.97 56.71 -19.24
CA LYS A 755 55.08 57.86 -19.50
C LYS A 755 54.25 57.63 -20.77
N PHE A 756 52.93 57.70 -20.65
CA PHE A 756 52.00 57.62 -21.76
C PHE A 756 51.31 58.97 -21.98
N ALA A 757 51.57 59.60 -23.13
CA ALA A 757 50.76 60.73 -23.59
C ALA A 757 49.48 60.17 -24.21
N VAL A 758 48.33 60.52 -23.63
CA VAL A 758 47.04 59.88 -23.91
C VAL A 758 45.97 60.89 -24.32
N VAL A 759 44.89 60.34 -24.86
CA VAL A 759 43.72 61.08 -25.33
C VAL A 759 42.51 60.69 -24.45
N GLY A 760 41.53 61.59 -24.26
CA GLY A 760 40.42 61.35 -23.32
C GLY A 760 39.61 60.08 -23.61
N THR A 761 39.41 59.74 -24.88
CA THR A 761 38.76 58.49 -25.31
C THR A 761 39.43 57.22 -24.78
N VAL A 762 40.77 57.12 -24.79
CA VAL A 762 41.46 55.90 -24.33
C VAL A 762 41.32 55.71 -22.82
N LEU A 763 41.30 56.81 -22.06
CA LEU A 763 41.06 56.78 -20.61
C LEU A 763 39.65 56.22 -20.31
N MET A 764 38.65 56.69 -21.05
CA MET A 764 37.28 56.18 -20.93
C MET A 764 37.18 54.71 -21.34
N LEU A 765 37.92 54.27 -22.37
CA LEU A 765 37.98 52.86 -22.75
C LEU A 765 38.61 52.01 -21.65
N VAL A 766 39.73 52.43 -21.04
CA VAL A 766 40.35 51.71 -19.91
C VAL A 766 39.36 51.59 -18.76
N LYS A 767 38.65 52.67 -18.42
CA LYS A 767 37.58 52.62 -17.40
C LYS A 767 36.47 51.63 -17.78
N MET A 768 36.00 51.64 -19.02
CA MET A 768 34.99 50.67 -19.48
C MET A 768 35.51 49.24 -19.35
N ILE A 769 36.76 48.94 -19.77
CA ILE A 769 37.38 47.61 -19.63
C ILE A 769 37.34 47.15 -18.17
N VAL A 770 37.66 48.02 -17.21
CA VAL A 770 37.58 47.73 -15.78
C VAL A 770 36.12 47.49 -15.33
N GLU A 771 35.15 48.26 -15.83
CA GLU A 771 33.71 48.02 -15.56
C GLU A 771 33.26 46.62 -16.04
N TYR A 772 33.79 46.11 -17.17
CA TYR A 772 33.54 44.73 -17.61
C TYR A 772 34.15 43.68 -16.68
N CYS A 773 35.37 43.92 -16.18
CA CYS A 773 36.01 43.02 -15.22
C CYS A 773 35.28 42.99 -13.88
N GLN A 774 34.81 44.14 -13.39
CA GLN A 774 33.97 44.19 -12.20
C GLN A 774 32.64 43.44 -12.41
N CYS A 775 31.99 43.62 -13.57
CA CYS A 775 30.78 42.88 -13.92
C CYS A 775 31.01 41.35 -13.98
N LEU A 776 32.21 40.92 -14.39
CA LEU A 776 32.62 39.51 -14.38
C LEU A 776 32.75 38.94 -12.97
N ASP A 777 33.31 39.71 -12.03
CA ASP A 777 33.41 39.31 -10.62
C ASP A 777 32.03 39.18 -9.97
N ASP A 778 31.11 40.09 -10.34
CA ASP A 778 29.75 40.16 -9.82
C ASP A 778 28.82 39.09 -10.40
N ILE A 779 28.97 38.73 -11.69
CA ILE A 779 28.13 37.75 -12.40
C ILE A 779 29.02 36.75 -13.18
N PRO A 780 29.66 35.78 -12.50
CA PRO A 780 30.61 34.87 -13.15
C PRO A 780 29.97 33.91 -14.15
N ASN A 781 28.67 33.59 -14.00
CA ASN A 781 27.96 32.65 -14.87
C ASN A 781 27.86 33.11 -16.33
N THR A 782 27.99 34.42 -16.59
CA THR A 782 27.92 35.03 -17.92
C THR A 782 29.29 35.38 -18.51
N ALA A 783 30.38 34.92 -17.87
CA ALA A 783 31.75 35.16 -18.29
C ALA A 783 32.03 34.97 -19.80
N PRO A 784 31.48 33.93 -20.48
CA PRO A 784 31.73 33.74 -21.91
C PRO A 784 31.11 34.84 -22.79
N ASP A 785 29.94 35.35 -22.42
CA ASP A 785 29.26 36.44 -23.14
C ASP A 785 29.97 37.78 -22.86
N LEU A 786 30.33 38.05 -21.60
CA LEU A 786 31.12 39.25 -21.26
C LEU A 786 32.45 39.30 -22.03
N LEU A 787 33.12 38.16 -22.22
CA LEU A 787 34.36 38.07 -22.98
C LEU A 787 34.15 38.47 -24.45
N THR A 788 33.15 37.90 -25.13
CA THR A 788 32.91 38.22 -26.55
C THR A 788 32.53 39.68 -26.75
N ARG A 789 31.71 40.23 -25.85
CA ARG A 789 31.30 41.65 -25.84
C ARG A 789 32.47 42.60 -25.56
N LEU A 790 33.35 42.27 -24.61
CA LEU A 790 34.55 43.06 -24.35
C LEU A 790 35.49 43.08 -25.56
N ILE A 791 35.66 41.93 -26.21
CA ILE A 791 36.47 41.81 -27.42
C ILE A 791 35.86 42.62 -28.57
N GLU A 792 34.53 42.61 -28.72
CA GLU A 792 33.83 43.46 -29.69
C GLU A 792 34.08 44.96 -29.42
N LEU A 793 34.03 45.39 -28.16
CA LEU A 793 34.31 46.78 -27.76
C LEU A 793 35.74 47.20 -28.11
N ILE A 794 36.73 46.36 -27.77
CA ILE A 794 38.15 46.61 -28.05
C ILE A 794 38.41 46.61 -29.56
N LYS A 795 37.79 45.70 -30.34
CA LYS A 795 37.87 45.71 -31.81
C LYS A 795 37.23 46.95 -32.42
N ASN A 796 36.10 47.41 -31.87
CA ASN A 796 35.43 48.64 -32.32
C ASN A 796 36.34 49.85 -32.17
N PHE A 797 37.03 49.99 -31.04
CA PHE A 797 38.01 51.07 -30.84
C PHE A 797 39.13 51.04 -31.87
N ASN A 798 39.73 49.87 -32.15
CA ASN A 798 40.82 49.75 -33.11
C ASN A 798 40.37 50.14 -34.53
N SER A 799 39.29 49.51 -34.99
CA SER A 799 38.73 49.72 -36.32
C SER A 799 38.36 51.19 -36.53
N ARG A 800 37.69 51.79 -35.54
CA ARG A 800 37.26 53.18 -35.64
C ARG A 800 38.42 54.16 -35.55
N THR A 801 39.44 53.88 -34.72
CA THR A 801 40.68 54.68 -34.68
C THR A 801 41.41 54.64 -36.03
N CYS A 802 41.50 53.47 -36.67
CA CYS A 802 42.09 53.33 -38.00
C CYS A 802 41.34 54.18 -39.04
N GLN A 803 40.00 54.13 -39.06
CA GLN A 803 39.18 54.93 -39.96
C GLN A 803 39.34 56.44 -39.75
N LEU A 804 39.37 56.89 -38.49
CA LEU A 804 39.47 58.31 -38.17
C LEU A 804 40.86 58.88 -38.46
N VAL A 805 41.91 58.12 -38.17
CA VAL A 805 43.31 58.58 -38.23
C VAL A 805 43.96 58.25 -39.57
N ILE A 806 43.98 56.99 -40.01
CA ILE A 806 44.59 56.57 -41.28
C ILE A 806 43.63 56.83 -42.45
N GLY A 807 42.36 56.48 -42.29
CA GLY A 807 41.29 56.67 -43.29
C GLY A 807 40.85 58.13 -43.47
N ALA A 808 41.45 59.07 -42.74
CA ALA A 808 41.15 60.49 -42.76
C ALA A 808 39.70 60.87 -42.41
N GLY A 809 38.94 59.98 -41.78
CA GLY A 809 37.55 60.24 -41.37
C GLY A 809 37.41 61.35 -40.33
N ALA A 810 38.46 61.65 -39.56
CA ALA A 810 38.44 62.76 -38.60
C ALA A 810 38.37 64.14 -39.28
N LEU A 811 38.74 64.26 -40.56
CA LEU A 811 38.62 65.51 -41.31
C LEU A 811 37.14 65.89 -41.56
N THR A 812 36.31 64.90 -41.88
CA THR A 812 34.90 65.10 -42.22
C THR A 812 33.99 65.11 -41.00
N MET A 813 34.25 64.25 -40.00
CA MET A 813 33.36 64.12 -38.83
C MET A 813 33.65 65.16 -37.74
N VAL A 814 34.92 65.41 -37.43
CA VAL A 814 35.33 66.32 -36.35
C VAL A 814 35.61 67.75 -36.86
N GLY A 815 35.72 67.92 -38.18
CA GLY A 815 36.04 69.21 -38.81
C GLY A 815 37.50 69.63 -38.65
N LEU A 816 38.42 68.68 -38.43
CA LEU A 816 39.85 68.96 -38.42
C LEU A 816 40.31 69.36 -39.84
N LYS A 817 41.10 70.43 -39.95
CA LYS A 817 41.63 70.89 -41.25
C LYS A 817 42.69 69.94 -41.82
N THR A 818 43.53 69.38 -40.96
CA THR A 818 44.63 68.46 -41.34
C THR A 818 44.93 67.48 -40.21
N ILE A 819 45.31 66.25 -40.56
CA ILE A 819 45.83 65.25 -39.62
C ILE A 819 47.33 65.44 -39.51
N THR A 820 47.81 65.85 -38.33
CA THR A 820 49.23 66.13 -38.08
C THR A 820 49.99 64.88 -37.65
N THR A 821 51.33 64.93 -37.72
CA THR A 821 52.21 63.87 -37.20
C THR A 821 52.05 63.66 -35.69
N LYS A 822 51.73 64.71 -34.92
CA LYS A 822 51.40 64.59 -33.49
C LYS A 822 50.11 63.78 -33.27
N ASN A 823 49.08 63.98 -34.08
CA ASN A 823 47.82 63.23 -33.96
C ASN A 823 48.05 61.72 -34.22
N LEU A 824 48.85 61.39 -35.24
CA LEU A 824 49.27 60.02 -35.54
C LEU A 824 50.07 59.40 -34.37
N ALA A 825 50.95 60.18 -33.75
CA ALA A 825 51.77 59.71 -32.63
C ALA A 825 50.92 59.44 -31.39
N LEU A 826 49.97 60.33 -31.08
CA LEU A 826 49.01 60.11 -29.99
C LEU A 826 48.14 58.88 -30.22
N ALA A 827 47.67 58.67 -31.45
CA ALA A 827 46.91 57.47 -31.81
C ALA A 827 47.74 56.20 -31.60
N SER A 828 48.97 56.17 -32.11
CA SER A 828 49.91 55.05 -31.89
C SER A 828 50.13 54.78 -30.40
N ARG A 829 50.29 55.83 -29.59
CA ARG A 829 50.52 55.70 -28.15
C ARG A 829 49.30 55.20 -27.38
N CYS A 830 48.09 55.63 -27.76
CA CYS A 830 46.84 55.12 -27.21
C CYS A 830 46.64 53.64 -27.53
N LEU A 831 46.96 53.20 -28.75
CA LEU A 831 46.88 51.78 -29.13
C LEU A 831 47.85 50.93 -28.30
N GLN A 832 49.08 51.41 -28.08
CA GLN A 832 50.08 50.73 -27.23
C GLN A 832 49.61 50.59 -25.79
N LEU A 833 48.94 51.61 -25.24
CA LEU A 833 48.37 51.53 -23.90
C LEU A 833 47.36 50.40 -23.79
N ILE A 834 46.47 50.24 -24.77
CA ILE A 834 45.49 49.14 -24.78
C ILE A 834 46.18 47.78 -24.91
N VAL A 835 47.21 47.65 -25.77
CA VAL A 835 48.02 46.43 -25.88
C VAL A 835 48.65 46.05 -24.54
N HIS A 836 49.10 47.02 -23.74
CA HIS A 836 49.64 46.76 -22.41
C HIS A 836 48.58 46.19 -21.43
N TYR A 837 47.32 46.60 -21.50
CA TYR A 837 46.26 46.13 -20.61
C TYR A 837 45.61 44.81 -21.02
N ILE A 838 45.59 44.45 -22.32
CA ILE A 838 44.95 43.21 -22.81
C ILE A 838 45.45 41.95 -22.07
N PRO A 839 46.77 41.74 -21.83
CA PRO A 839 47.25 40.59 -21.08
C PRO A 839 46.73 40.53 -19.62
N LYS A 840 46.65 41.68 -18.94
CA LYS A 840 46.12 41.77 -17.56
C LYS A 840 44.64 41.35 -17.55
N VAL A 841 43.86 41.80 -18.53
CA VAL A 841 42.44 41.41 -18.72
C VAL A 841 42.31 39.93 -19.06
N LYS A 842 43.14 39.39 -19.96
CA LYS A 842 43.13 37.98 -20.35
C LYS A 842 43.33 37.06 -19.14
N ASN A 843 44.28 37.38 -18.26
CA ASN A 843 44.55 36.59 -17.05
C ASN A 843 43.34 36.59 -16.09
N HIS A 844 42.68 37.73 -15.90
CA HIS A 844 41.50 37.83 -15.06
C HIS A 844 40.31 36.99 -15.59
N PHE A 845 40.07 37.02 -16.91
CA PHE A 845 39.08 36.14 -17.53
C PHE A 845 39.49 34.65 -17.45
N GLN A 846 40.78 34.33 -17.52
CA GLN A 846 41.28 32.96 -17.43
C GLN A 846 40.97 32.31 -16.07
N GLU A 847 41.02 33.07 -14.97
CA GLU A 847 40.72 32.59 -13.62
C GLU A 847 39.22 32.30 -13.40
N LYS A 848 38.34 33.08 -14.03
CA LYS A 848 36.88 33.00 -13.83
C LYS A 848 36.17 32.12 -14.86
N LEU A 849 36.79 31.83 -16.01
CA LEU A 849 36.16 31.02 -17.05
C LEU A 849 36.14 29.52 -16.73
N PRO A 850 35.02 28.82 -17.00
CA PRO A 850 34.98 27.36 -16.96
C PRO A 850 35.99 26.73 -17.93
N GLN A 851 36.62 25.61 -17.55
CA GLN A 851 37.63 24.91 -18.36
C GLN A 851 37.19 24.64 -19.81
N LYS A 852 35.89 24.38 -20.04
CA LYS A 852 35.32 24.13 -21.37
C LYS A 852 35.47 25.29 -22.34
N ASN A 853 35.53 26.53 -21.84
CA ASN A 853 35.50 27.75 -22.65
C ASN A 853 36.87 28.44 -22.76
N GLN A 854 37.94 27.84 -22.23
CA GLN A 854 39.30 28.39 -22.23
C GLN A 854 39.85 28.68 -23.65
N ASN A 855 39.38 27.96 -24.67
CA ASN A 855 39.74 28.23 -26.07
C ASN A 855 39.39 29.65 -26.54
N MET A 856 38.43 30.32 -25.90
CA MET A 856 38.02 31.68 -26.24
C MET A 856 39.10 32.72 -25.92
N LEU A 857 40.08 32.40 -25.08
CA LEU A 857 41.20 33.31 -24.77
C LEU A 857 42.09 33.62 -25.98
N LYS A 858 42.04 32.79 -27.04
CA LYS A 858 42.73 33.04 -28.31
C LYS A 858 42.24 34.32 -29.01
N TYR A 859 41.00 34.72 -28.75
CA TYR A 859 40.47 35.97 -29.31
C TYR A 859 41.21 37.21 -28.78
N PHE A 860 41.74 37.18 -27.55
CA PHE A 860 42.60 38.26 -27.04
C PHE A 860 43.92 38.32 -27.80
N GLU A 861 44.53 37.18 -28.12
CA GLU A 861 45.77 37.13 -28.93
C GLU A 861 45.55 37.67 -30.34
N GLN A 862 44.42 37.34 -30.96
CA GLN A 862 44.03 37.91 -32.25
C GLN A 862 43.91 39.43 -32.17
N VAL A 863 43.26 39.96 -31.13
CA VAL A 863 43.12 41.41 -30.94
C VAL A 863 44.47 42.08 -30.73
N VAL A 864 45.38 41.49 -29.95
CA VAL A 864 46.75 42.04 -29.77
C VAL A 864 47.44 42.16 -31.13
N ASN A 865 47.40 41.11 -31.95
CA ASN A 865 47.98 41.15 -33.30
C ASN A 865 47.35 42.24 -34.18
N ASP A 866 46.02 42.40 -34.13
CA ASP A 866 45.31 43.45 -34.89
C ASP A 866 45.74 44.87 -34.48
N TYR A 867 46.03 45.09 -33.20
CA TYR A 867 46.55 46.37 -32.70
C TYR A 867 48.02 46.59 -33.08
N GLU A 868 48.87 45.56 -32.96
CA GLU A 868 50.28 45.64 -33.35
C GLU A 868 50.44 45.93 -34.86
N ASN A 869 49.63 45.27 -35.70
CA ASN A 869 49.57 45.55 -37.14
C ASN A 869 49.19 47.01 -37.41
N HIS A 870 48.18 47.54 -36.72
CA HIS A 870 47.79 48.94 -36.87
C HIS A 870 48.88 49.92 -36.39
N ILE A 871 49.59 49.60 -35.31
CA ILE A 871 50.75 50.39 -34.85
C ILE A 871 51.86 50.38 -35.91
N GLU A 872 52.16 49.23 -36.52
CA GLU A 872 53.12 49.10 -37.64
C GLU A 872 52.67 49.93 -38.85
N GLU A 873 51.38 49.93 -39.20
CA GLU A 873 50.83 50.76 -40.27
C GLU A 873 51.02 52.26 -40.01
N ILE A 874 50.80 52.73 -38.78
CA ILE A 874 51.07 54.12 -38.40
C ILE A 874 52.58 54.43 -38.50
N ASN A 875 53.44 53.51 -38.06
CA ASN A 875 54.89 53.66 -38.19
C ASN A 875 55.31 53.78 -39.66
N ASN A 876 54.77 52.94 -40.53
CA ASN A 876 55.00 52.99 -41.97
C ASN A 876 54.45 54.30 -42.58
N LYS A 877 53.35 54.83 -42.04
CA LYS A 877 52.83 56.12 -42.47
C LYS A 877 53.78 57.28 -42.15
N PHE A 878 54.44 57.29 -40.99
CA PHE A 878 55.47 58.29 -40.69
C PHE A 878 56.62 58.24 -41.69
N VAL A 879 57.11 57.04 -42.00
CA VAL A 879 58.17 56.84 -43.00
C VAL A 879 57.70 57.32 -44.38
N SER A 880 56.48 56.97 -44.80
CA SER A 880 55.92 57.38 -46.10
C SER A 880 55.71 58.89 -46.22
N ILE A 881 55.30 59.57 -45.14
CA ILE A 881 55.17 61.04 -45.12
C ILE A 881 56.55 61.67 -45.35
N MET A 882 57.58 61.16 -44.69
CA MET A 882 58.95 61.65 -44.86
C MET A 882 59.55 61.27 -46.21
N GLU A 883 59.28 60.07 -46.72
CA GLU A 883 59.71 59.62 -48.04
C GLU A 883 59.23 60.58 -49.13
N LYS A 884 57.95 60.98 -49.11
CA LYS A 884 57.41 61.96 -50.07
C LYS A 884 58.08 63.32 -49.96
N GLU A 885 58.38 63.79 -48.74
CA GLU A 885 59.09 65.07 -48.56
C GLU A 885 60.56 64.95 -49.02
N LEU A 886 61.21 63.81 -48.78
CA LEU A 886 62.58 63.53 -49.24
C LEU A 886 62.65 63.47 -50.76
N GLU A 887 61.75 62.75 -51.43
CA GLU A 887 61.66 62.66 -52.90
C GLU A 887 61.47 64.04 -53.52
N ASN A 888 60.49 64.81 -53.05
CA ASN A 888 60.18 66.15 -53.56
C ASN A 888 61.37 67.11 -53.51
N ARG A 889 62.27 66.94 -52.53
CA ARG A 889 63.46 67.77 -52.34
C ARG A 889 64.68 67.21 -53.06
N LEU A 890 64.95 65.92 -52.92
CA LEU A 890 66.13 65.27 -53.49
C LEU A 890 66.05 65.16 -55.02
N PHE A 891 64.87 65.02 -55.65
CA PHE A 891 64.79 65.05 -57.11
C PHE A 891 65.19 66.40 -57.73
N LYS A 892 65.09 67.49 -56.96
CA LYS A 892 65.49 68.85 -57.36
C LYS A 892 66.90 69.21 -56.87
N TYR A 893 67.61 68.25 -56.29
CA TYR A 893 68.95 68.47 -55.76
C TYR A 893 69.97 68.60 -56.90
N GLU A 894 70.84 69.60 -56.77
CA GLU A 894 71.97 69.87 -57.66
C GLU A 894 73.23 70.05 -56.80
N VAL A 895 74.36 69.50 -57.25
CA VAL A 895 75.64 69.58 -56.53
C VAL A 895 76.33 70.91 -56.86
N LYS A 896 75.99 71.97 -56.12
CA LYS A 896 76.59 73.31 -56.27
C LYS A 896 76.76 74.01 -54.92
N ALA A 897 77.82 74.81 -54.79
CA ALA A 897 78.04 75.67 -53.62
C ALA A 897 76.90 76.72 -53.47
N PRO A 898 76.56 77.18 -52.25
CA PRO A 898 77.22 76.95 -50.96
C PRO A 898 76.78 75.68 -50.21
N MET A 899 77.69 75.06 -49.46
CA MET A 899 77.41 73.94 -48.53
C MET A 899 77.22 74.46 -47.09
N PRO A 900 76.24 73.95 -46.31
CA PRO A 900 75.28 72.93 -46.69
C PRO A 900 74.21 73.48 -47.65
N SER A 901 73.84 72.67 -48.63
CA SER A 901 72.85 73.03 -49.65
C SER A 901 71.49 73.33 -49.02
N ASN A 902 70.69 74.17 -49.70
CA ASN A 902 69.34 74.50 -49.22
C ASN A 902 68.44 73.25 -49.12
N CYS A 903 68.69 72.25 -49.97
CA CYS A 903 68.02 70.95 -49.93
C CYS A 903 68.29 70.23 -48.61
N PHE A 904 69.57 69.99 -48.29
CA PHE A 904 69.98 69.30 -47.05
C PHE A 904 69.57 70.06 -45.80
N ARG A 905 69.66 71.40 -45.82
CA ARG A 905 69.22 72.25 -44.71
C ARG A 905 67.71 72.11 -44.43
N THR A 906 66.90 72.02 -45.49
CA THR A 906 65.45 71.81 -45.38
C THR A 906 65.10 70.40 -44.91
N ILE A 907 65.80 69.37 -45.44
CA ILE A 907 65.63 67.98 -45.01
C ILE A 907 65.94 67.83 -43.51
N CYS A 908 67.08 68.35 -43.05
CA CYS A 908 67.44 68.32 -41.63
C CYS A 908 66.41 69.05 -40.78
N LYS A 909 65.94 70.23 -41.22
CA LYS A 909 64.88 70.98 -40.53
C LYS A 909 63.57 70.19 -40.42
N ASN A 910 63.17 69.47 -41.47
CA ASN A 910 61.97 68.64 -41.46
C ASN A 910 62.14 67.40 -40.56
N ASN A 911 63.31 66.76 -40.57
CA ASN A 911 63.66 65.68 -39.64
C ASN A 911 63.62 66.14 -38.18
N THR A 912 64.18 67.32 -37.87
CA THR A 912 64.12 67.92 -36.53
C THR A 912 62.68 68.17 -36.10
N LYS A 913 61.85 68.77 -36.97
CA LYS A 913 60.42 69.00 -36.67
C LYS A 913 59.65 67.70 -36.44
N LEU A 914 59.95 66.64 -37.19
CA LEU A 914 59.35 65.33 -36.96
C LEU A 914 59.81 64.76 -35.62
N HIS A 915 61.12 64.85 -35.31
CA HIS A 915 61.67 64.35 -34.04
C HIS A 915 61.04 65.06 -32.84
N GLU A 916 60.95 66.39 -32.88
CA GLU A 916 60.25 67.21 -31.87
C GLU A 916 58.77 66.81 -31.72
N ALA A 917 58.12 66.39 -32.80
CA ALA A 917 56.72 65.94 -32.74
C ALA A 917 56.55 64.54 -32.14
N LEU A 918 57.58 63.69 -32.18
CA LEU A 918 57.50 62.28 -31.78
C LEU A 918 58.12 61.99 -30.41
N ILE A 919 59.22 62.66 -30.04
CA ILE A 919 60.04 62.31 -28.87
C ILE A 919 59.32 62.47 -27.52
N ASP A 920 58.37 63.41 -27.44
CA ASP A 920 57.60 63.67 -26.21
C ASP A 920 56.40 62.73 -26.04
N ILE A 921 56.06 61.94 -27.07
CA ILE A 921 54.86 61.10 -27.13
C ILE A 921 55.21 59.62 -27.20
N LEU A 922 56.18 59.25 -28.05
CA LEU A 922 56.55 57.86 -28.33
C LEU A 922 57.82 57.45 -27.57
N PRO A 923 57.99 56.15 -27.24
CA PRO A 923 59.21 55.62 -26.67
C PRO A 923 60.43 55.86 -27.57
N VAL A 924 61.58 56.15 -26.96
CA VAL A 924 62.84 56.43 -27.69
C VAL A 924 63.24 55.27 -28.60
N SER A 925 62.95 54.02 -28.21
CA SER A 925 63.18 52.82 -29.02
C SER A 925 62.41 52.84 -30.35
N GLN A 926 61.13 53.22 -30.32
CA GLN A 926 60.29 53.31 -31.51
C GLN A 926 60.71 54.48 -32.40
N VAL A 927 61.00 55.64 -31.82
CA VAL A 927 61.51 56.81 -32.56
C VAL A 927 62.83 56.43 -33.28
N LYS A 928 63.74 55.75 -32.59
CA LYS A 928 65.00 55.26 -33.18
C LYS A 928 64.75 54.34 -34.39
N LEU A 929 63.78 53.43 -34.31
CA LEU A 929 63.42 52.53 -35.41
C LEU A 929 62.84 53.30 -36.62
N ILE A 930 61.94 54.25 -36.38
CA ILE A 930 61.35 55.09 -37.44
C ILE A 930 62.44 55.88 -38.15
N PHE A 931 63.33 56.55 -37.41
CA PHE A 931 64.41 57.35 -37.99
C PHE A 931 65.48 56.50 -38.67
N LYS A 932 65.70 55.25 -38.22
CA LYS A 932 66.54 54.28 -38.95
C LYS A 932 65.94 53.96 -40.33
N ARG A 933 64.65 53.64 -40.39
CA ARG A 933 63.92 53.40 -41.66
C ARG A 933 63.94 54.64 -42.56
N ILE A 934 63.71 55.85 -42.02
CA ILE A 934 63.81 57.11 -42.77
C ILE A 934 65.22 57.30 -43.34
N ASN A 935 66.26 57.00 -42.56
CA ASN A 935 67.64 57.11 -43.02
C ASN A 935 67.96 56.12 -44.16
N GLU A 936 67.45 54.89 -44.10
CA GLU A 936 67.57 53.91 -45.19
C GLU A 936 66.88 54.41 -46.48
N VAL A 937 65.69 55.00 -46.35
CA VAL A 937 64.96 55.62 -47.47
C VAL A 937 65.74 56.81 -48.04
N PHE A 938 66.26 57.69 -47.18
CA PHE A 938 67.11 58.82 -47.58
C PHE A 938 68.32 58.36 -48.39
N LYS A 939 69.06 57.36 -47.89
CA LYS A 939 70.24 56.79 -48.57
C LYS A 939 69.87 56.28 -49.96
N ARG A 940 68.76 55.54 -50.08
CA ARG A 940 68.27 54.98 -51.35
C ARG A 940 67.90 56.07 -52.37
N ILE A 941 67.16 57.10 -51.97
CA ILE A 941 66.74 58.18 -52.88
C ILE A 941 67.95 59.01 -53.31
N LEU A 942 68.86 59.30 -52.37
CA LEU A 942 70.08 60.06 -52.66
C LEU A 942 70.99 59.30 -53.64
N GLU A 943 71.20 57.99 -53.44
CA GLU A 943 71.94 57.12 -54.36
C GLU A 943 71.38 57.21 -55.79
N GLN A 944 70.05 57.11 -55.95
CA GLN A 944 69.39 57.24 -57.26
C GLN A 944 69.59 58.62 -57.90
N GLN A 945 69.56 59.70 -57.10
CA GLN A 945 69.75 61.04 -57.63
C GLN A 945 71.21 61.30 -58.01
N LEU A 946 72.17 60.84 -57.21
CA LEU A 946 73.60 60.95 -57.53
C LEU A 946 73.94 60.19 -58.81
N TYR A 947 73.33 59.02 -59.03
CA TYR A 947 73.42 58.29 -60.29
C TYR A 947 72.90 59.12 -61.48
N LYS A 948 71.72 59.75 -61.37
CA LYS A 948 71.17 60.62 -62.42
C LYS A 948 72.05 61.83 -62.73
N LEU A 949 72.72 62.39 -61.73
CA LEU A 949 73.62 63.52 -61.87
C LEU A 949 75.03 63.11 -62.34
N GLY A 950 75.32 61.81 -62.47
CA GLY A 950 76.62 61.30 -62.90
C GLY A 950 77.75 61.47 -61.88
N VAL A 951 77.43 61.70 -60.60
CA VAL A 951 78.43 61.95 -59.54
C VAL A 951 78.94 60.62 -59.00
N SER A 952 80.25 60.39 -59.11
CA SER A 952 80.91 59.17 -58.66
C SER A 952 81.81 59.43 -57.44
N ASN A 953 82.15 58.38 -56.69
CA ASN A 953 83.16 58.44 -55.62
C ASN A 953 84.58 58.45 -56.22
N ASP A 954 84.95 59.58 -56.82
CA ASP A 954 86.22 59.82 -57.54
C ASP A 954 87.19 60.74 -56.80
N GLY A 955 86.79 61.24 -55.62
CA GLY A 955 87.57 62.24 -54.88
C GLY A 955 87.51 63.66 -55.47
N GLY A 956 86.68 63.89 -56.50
CA GLY A 956 86.58 65.16 -57.21
C GLY A 956 85.83 66.26 -56.45
N PRO A 957 85.77 67.49 -56.99
CA PRO A 957 85.11 68.63 -56.34
C PRO A 957 83.63 68.40 -56.04
N GLN A 958 82.90 67.73 -56.96
CA GLN A 958 81.49 67.40 -56.76
C GLN A 958 81.29 66.34 -55.67
N HIS A 959 82.16 65.34 -55.61
CA HIS A 959 82.18 64.36 -54.52
C HIS A 959 82.45 65.04 -53.17
N GLY A 960 83.42 65.95 -53.09
CA GLY A 960 83.71 66.72 -51.87
C GLY A 960 82.54 67.58 -51.39
N LEU A 961 81.78 68.20 -52.30
CA LEU A 961 80.57 68.95 -51.96
C LEU A 961 79.47 68.04 -51.38
N VAL A 962 79.20 66.89 -52.01
CA VAL A 962 78.23 65.90 -51.50
C VAL A 962 78.64 65.37 -50.12
N MET A 963 79.93 65.11 -49.91
CA MET A 963 80.44 64.68 -48.61
C MET A 963 80.26 65.75 -47.54
N SER A 964 80.43 67.04 -47.87
CA SER A 964 80.15 68.14 -46.94
C SER A 964 78.67 68.18 -46.53
N ASP A 965 77.75 67.93 -47.46
CA ASP A 965 76.31 67.87 -47.19
C ASP A 965 75.93 66.64 -46.34
N LEU A 966 76.57 65.49 -46.59
CA LEU A 966 76.37 64.26 -45.80
C LEU A 966 76.93 64.38 -44.38
N VAL A 967 78.07 65.05 -44.21
CA VAL A 967 78.62 65.36 -42.88
C VAL A 967 77.67 66.27 -42.12
N PHE A 968 77.09 67.27 -42.78
CA PHE A 968 76.05 68.12 -42.18
C PHE A 968 74.80 67.32 -41.77
N TYR A 969 74.32 66.42 -42.63
CA TYR A 969 73.20 65.53 -42.33
C TYR A 969 73.49 64.60 -41.14
N SER A 970 74.62 63.89 -41.14
CA SER A 970 75.04 63.04 -40.01
C SER A 970 75.19 63.85 -38.71
N GLY A 971 75.79 65.06 -38.81
CA GLY A 971 75.90 65.99 -37.68
C GLY A 971 74.54 66.39 -37.11
N SER A 972 73.54 66.62 -37.96
CA SER A 972 72.17 66.96 -37.53
C SER A 972 71.46 65.82 -36.81
N PHE A 973 71.80 64.55 -37.05
CA PHE A 973 71.23 63.43 -36.30
C PHE A 973 71.91 63.25 -34.94
N LYS A 974 73.20 63.59 -34.83
CA LYS A 974 73.95 63.55 -33.57
C LYS A 974 73.45 64.57 -32.54
N THR A 975 72.84 65.67 -32.99
CA THR A 975 72.24 66.67 -32.09
C THR A 975 70.84 66.29 -31.59
N LEU A 976 70.20 65.27 -32.17
CA LEU A 976 68.86 64.83 -31.79
C LEU A 976 68.91 63.76 -30.70
N LYS A 977 68.21 64.03 -29.60
CA LYS A 977 68.15 63.15 -28.42
C LYS A 977 67.71 61.72 -28.81
N GLY A 978 68.53 60.73 -28.46
CA GLY A 978 68.26 59.30 -28.71
C GLY A 978 68.62 58.77 -30.10
N LEU A 979 69.13 59.62 -31.00
CA LEU A 979 69.46 59.29 -32.40
C LEU A 979 70.96 59.32 -32.74
N GLU A 980 71.81 59.52 -31.73
CA GLU A 980 73.26 59.79 -31.84
C GLU A 980 74.05 58.80 -32.70
N TYR A 981 73.61 57.53 -32.73
CA TYR A 981 74.31 56.42 -33.40
C TYR A 981 73.53 55.84 -34.59
N ILE A 982 72.55 56.55 -35.16
CA ILE A 982 71.78 56.02 -36.31
C ILE A 982 72.55 56.18 -37.62
N VAL A 983 73.24 57.31 -37.80
CA VAL A 983 73.93 57.66 -39.05
C VAL A 983 75.43 57.49 -38.86
N VAL A 984 75.88 56.22 -38.80
CA VAL A 984 77.28 55.85 -38.54
C VAL A 984 78.09 55.69 -39.83
N ASP A 985 77.50 55.13 -40.88
CA ASP A 985 78.16 54.96 -42.18
C ASP A 985 77.28 55.53 -43.30
N THR A 986 77.75 56.60 -43.93
CA THR A 986 77.17 57.20 -45.13
C THR A 986 77.84 56.69 -46.41
N ASN A 987 78.90 55.88 -46.33
CA ASN A 987 79.61 55.39 -47.51
C ASN A 987 78.81 54.35 -48.29
N ASP A 988 77.78 53.75 -47.68
CA ASP A 988 76.87 52.82 -48.33
C ASP A 988 76.16 53.40 -49.57
N ILE A 989 75.98 54.72 -49.63
CA ILE A 989 75.32 55.38 -50.77
C ILE A 989 76.12 55.28 -52.09
N TRP A 990 77.40 54.90 -52.00
CA TRP A 990 78.29 54.74 -53.14
C TRP A 990 78.46 53.27 -53.55
N ARG A 991 77.79 52.32 -52.87
CA ARG A 991 78.08 50.87 -52.97
C ARG A 991 77.37 50.11 -54.11
N LYS A 992 76.69 50.76 -55.04
CA LYS A 992 76.30 50.13 -56.32
C LYS A 992 77.00 50.80 -57.49
N ARG A 993 77.98 50.08 -58.04
CA ARG A 993 78.47 50.24 -59.41
C ARG A 993 77.81 49.18 -60.27
#